data_AF-A0A7C6ERX2-F1
#
_entry.id   AF-A0A7C6ERX2-F1
#
_cell.length_a   1.000
_cell.length_b   1.000
_cell.length_c   1.000
_cell.angle_alpha   90.00
_cell.angle_beta   90.00
_cell.angle_gamma   90.00
#
_symmetry.space_group_name_H-M   'P 1'
#
loop_
_entity.id
_entity.type
_entity.pdbx_description
1 polymer ?
#
loop_
_entity_poly.entity_id
_entity_poly.type
_entity_poly.pdbx_seq_one_letter_code
_entity_poly.pdbx_strand_id
1 'polypeptide(L)'
;MKLFTEWTLASTPYNPILFPENKQTYNFDYNKNRALINWYSIDRVLQNDQDNSMPENLKRNKDLRSNFFVHEFLQKDIFPNRDNPYSTDIPQSILNISFYPEERGPYNYYTDDINNSGLFNDPQSKWGGIMRSLYTTDFETSNIEFIEFWLMDPFVYDSTYSNSGNLYFNLGNISEDILKDGRMNFENGLPVGAQTGLVDTTIWGVVPKDPPNSLIFLPEGINDQDVGLDGLSDAKEQKFFSNYIQNIKNKITDQKQLNKFIADPSNDDFMYYKSSYYDSINAGILERYKRYNGKEGNSIIKGSSQNSTIGTSIPDKEDINNDNTLNESESYFQYKVELKPEKMHVGENFITDSIKVKVTFPNKKVGYVNWYQFRIPLSDYQTKVGAIEDFKSIRFMRMFLKDFSKEVHLRFATLDLVRSEWRKYNFSMQEGRESVSIPEPEDASFDVSAVNIEENGNRWPVNYVLPPGITRETDPYNPQVVQQNEQAIVLKAINLQDGDARALFKNVNLDLRNYKRLKMFVHAEAIDENALKDGEITAFIRVGTDYKDNYYEYEVPLVLTPYLAKGSKYSENKISSQKIVWPDSNQFDINLELFTKIKTNRNLEKNLIGSNVSMNTEYKMVDPEHTSNYIKVKGNPSLSSIRTIMIGIRNPSKNNRRNNKDDGLPKSVEVWMNELRLSKFDERGGWAATARLTTKLADLGTISASGAKSTPGFGSIEKKLDERQRETITQYDVSANIELGKFFPENIGVSLPLYMGYSVEMKDPEYNPLEPDIQMNNSVASDSIRKLAQQITERKSINITNVRVNNLVKNQGILNPANLSGSYAWNETYYKDFNTEFRSERTERWAFTYNYNARPKNITPFEKSKIFNKKIFRLIKDFNFYYMPSNIAIRTDIDRSFYSEKIRDINAGIRSSENVHEIAAFILPSIKPEKYWNRYYDFKYDITRNLKLDFSATTKSKIDPWRLSNNNYEDYFLNKSIEDFYNEWKTKNRIINNEYTNHFVEAGRNIDYNHSFNITYNLPINKLPMLDFTSSSVRYNTTYAWQAGPIDLINKLNGKNIDLGNTIKNSNTLQATAQLNFSTLYNKSKLLKDVDQRIRMRENQTNKPKKFKTVTYQQNLNFRANATKTVTHKLKTEDVTVKVTDASGKRYEAD
;
A
#
# COMPACT_ATOMS: atom_id res chain seq x y z
N MET A 1 -10.52 8.91 -23.37
CA MET A 1 -9.92 10.23 -23.72
C MET A 1 -10.82 11.14 -24.60
N LYS A 2 -12.16 10.99 -24.56
CA LYS A 2 -13.10 11.70 -25.45
C LYS A 2 -13.55 13.10 -25.01
N LEU A 3 -13.19 13.51 -23.80
CA LEU A 3 -13.63 14.78 -23.24
C LEU A 3 -12.97 15.93 -24.02
N PHE A 4 -13.74 16.63 -24.85
CA PHE A 4 -13.21 17.62 -25.80
C PHE A 4 -12.61 18.84 -25.11
N THR A 5 -13.05 19.17 -23.87
CA THR A 5 -12.56 20.31 -23.09
C THR A 5 -11.12 20.13 -22.60
N GLU A 6 -10.63 18.90 -22.54
CA GLU A 6 -9.25 18.58 -22.13
C GLU A 6 -8.25 18.69 -23.29
N TRP A 7 -8.74 18.91 -24.51
CA TRP A 7 -7.91 19.10 -25.69
C TRP A 7 -7.74 20.59 -25.97
N THR A 8 -6.52 20.99 -26.30
CA THR A 8 -6.15 22.35 -26.68
C THR A 8 -5.51 22.34 -28.07
N LEU A 9 -5.25 23.53 -28.62
CA LEU A 9 -4.54 23.68 -29.89
C LEU A 9 -3.12 23.12 -29.74
N ALA A 10 -2.63 22.40 -30.75
CA ALA A 10 -1.30 21.82 -30.71
C ALA A 10 -0.19 22.78 -31.16
N SER A 11 0.98 22.65 -30.55
CA SER A 11 2.24 23.17 -31.10
C SER A 11 2.62 22.44 -32.39
N THR A 12 3.34 23.11 -33.29
CA THR A 12 3.81 22.52 -34.56
C THR A 12 4.80 21.39 -34.26
N PRO A 13 4.63 20.16 -34.79
CA PRO A 13 5.51 19.06 -34.44
C PRO A 13 6.98 19.27 -34.83
N TYR A 14 7.91 18.90 -33.94
CA TYR A 14 9.34 18.85 -34.21
C TYR A 14 9.67 17.61 -35.04
N ASN A 15 9.34 17.62 -36.33
CA ASN A 15 9.76 16.56 -37.25
C ASN A 15 10.46 17.23 -38.44
N PRO A 16 11.80 17.11 -38.58
CA PRO A 16 12.55 17.80 -39.63
C PRO A 16 12.11 17.46 -41.06
N ILE A 17 11.45 16.30 -41.25
CA ILE A 17 11.00 15.82 -42.56
C ILE A 17 9.58 16.34 -42.85
N LEU A 18 8.66 16.22 -41.89
CA LEU A 18 7.26 16.62 -42.08
C LEU A 18 7.00 18.11 -41.84
N PHE A 19 7.77 18.74 -40.95
CA PHE A 19 7.59 20.11 -40.47
C PHE A 19 8.94 20.83 -40.35
N PRO A 20 9.60 21.15 -41.47
CA PRO A 20 10.86 21.89 -41.47
C PRO A 20 10.76 23.27 -40.81
N GLU A 21 9.57 23.87 -40.81
CA GLU A 21 9.26 25.17 -40.20
C GLU A 21 9.47 25.22 -38.69
N ASN A 22 9.44 24.08 -37.98
CA ASN A 22 9.62 24.08 -36.53
C ASN A 22 11.00 24.65 -36.12
N LYS A 23 12.03 24.54 -36.96
CA LYS A 23 13.37 25.11 -36.67
C LYS A 23 13.38 26.64 -36.51
N GLN A 24 12.36 27.32 -37.00
CA GLN A 24 12.23 28.77 -36.88
C GLN A 24 11.76 29.11 -35.45
N THR A 25 12.55 29.91 -34.73
CA THR A 25 12.18 30.49 -33.43
C THR A 25 12.01 31.99 -33.63
N TYR A 26 11.00 32.60 -33.00
CA TYR A 26 10.71 34.02 -33.17
C TYR A 26 10.41 34.43 -34.64
N ASN A 27 9.71 33.59 -35.40
CA ASN A 27 9.30 33.87 -36.78
C ASN A 27 7.90 33.29 -37.07
N PHE A 28 7.06 34.05 -37.76
CA PHE A 28 5.71 33.65 -38.20
C PHE A 28 5.69 32.41 -39.10
N ASP A 29 6.80 32.10 -39.77
CA ASP A 29 6.94 30.87 -40.58
C ASP A 29 6.65 29.59 -39.78
N TYR A 30 6.81 29.62 -38.44
CA TYR A 30 6.53 28.49 -37.56
C TYR A 30 5.09 27.93 -37.71
N ASN A 31 4.11 28.79 -37.99
CA ASN A 31 2.70 28.42 -38.15
C ASN A 31 2.19 28.50 -39.60
N LYS A 32 3.07 28.67 -40.59
CA LYS A 32 2.65 28.92 -42.00
C LYS A 32 1.78 27.83 -42.62
N ASN A 33 1.93 26.59 -42.16
CA ASN A 33 1.16 25.44 -42.63
C ASN A 33 -0.03 25.08 -41.75
N ARG A 34 -0.33 25.88 -40.71
CA ARG A 34 -1.46 25.64 -39.82
C ARG A 34 -2.77 26.03 -40.51
N ALA A 35 -3.63 25.04 -40.73
CA ALA A 35 -4.99 25.19 -41.24
C ALA A 35 -6.03 25.04 -40.11
N LEU A 36 -7.28 25.40 -40.41
CA LEU A 36 -8.35 25.41 -39.43
C LEU A 36 -8.73 23.99 -39.00
N ILE A 37 -8.68 23.74 -37.70
CA ILE A 37 -9.14 22.51 -37.07
C ILE A 37 -10.09 22.85 -35.93
N ASN A 38 -11.15 22.06 -35.77
CA ASN A 38 -12.13 22.20 -34.70
C ASN A 38 -12.40 20.85 -34.04
N TRP A 39 -12.53 20.84 -32.72
CA TRP A 39 -12.81 19.66 -31.90
C TRP A 39 -13.96 19.93 -30.93
N TYR A 40 -15.01 19.12 -30.98
CA TYR A 40 -16.23 19.38 -30.22
C TYR A 40 -17.07 18.12 -30.03
N SER A 41 -18.00 18.19 -29.08
CA SER A 41 -19.14 17.27 -29.00
C SER A 41 -20.41 18.03 -29.38
N ILE A 42 -21.25 17.44 -30.24
CA ILE A 42 -22.50 18.07 -30.66
C ILE A 42 -23.48 18.05 -29.48
N ASP A 43 -23.96 19.22 -29.09
CA ASP A 43 -24.96 19.35 -28.02
C ASP A 43 -26.30 18.78 -28.48
N ARG A 44 -26.91 17.95 -27.62
CA ARG A 44 -28.20 17.29 -27.87
C ARG A 44 -29.33 18.29 -28.12
N VAL A 45 -29.24 19.51 -27.58
CA VAL A 45 -30.20 20.58 -27.86
C VAL A 45 -30.35 20.84 -29.36
N LEU A 46 -29.28 20.68 -30.15
CA LEU A 46 -29.32 20.89 -31.60
C LEU A 46 -29.99 19.74 -32.37
N GLN A 47 -30.28 18.63 -31.70
CA GLN A 47 -30.83 17.41 -32.31
C GLN A 47 -32.28 17.15 -31.89
N ASN A 48 -32.70 17.63 -30.71
CA ASN A 48 -34.01 17.36 -30.13
C ASN A 48 -35.09 18.37 -30.58
N ASP A 49 -36.03 17.92 -31.43
CA ASP A 49 -37.19 18.72 -31.92
C ASP A 49 -38.08 19.28 -30.79
N GLN A 50 -38.11 18.62 -29.63
CA GLN A 50 -38.95 18.98 -28.49
C GLN A 50 -38.29 20.02 -27.57
N ASP A 51 -37.01 20.33 -27.77
CA ASP A 51 -36.32 21.32 -26.96
C ASP A 51 -36.70 22.75 -27.41
N ASN A 52 -37.07 23.59 -26.46
CA ASN A 52 -37.43 24.98 -26.71
C ASN A 52 -36.19 25.87 -26.93
N SER A 53 -35.01 25.41 -26.51
CA SER A 53 -33.73 26.12 -26.68
C SER A 53 -33.02 25.81 -28.00
N MET A 54 -33.64 24.97 -28.85
CA MET A 54 -33.14 24.66 -30.18
C MET A 54 -33.33 25.85 -31.15
N PRO A 55 -32.30 26.24 -31.93
CA PRO A 55 -32.44 27.30 -32.93
C PRO A 55 -33.54 27.03 -33.97
N GLU A 56 -34.36 28.05 -34.27
CA GLU A 56 -35.54 27.90 -35.15
C GLU A 56 -35.20 27.43 -36.56
N ASN A 57 -34.04 27.82 -37.09
CA ASN A 57 -33.62 27.44 -38.44
C ASN A 57 -33.41 25.92 -38.58
N LEU A 58 -32.79 25.29 -37.58
CA LEU A 58 -32.59 23.84 -37.51
C LEU A 58 -33.89 23.08 -37.21
N LYS A 59 -34.79 23.71 -36.43
CA LYS A 59 -36.11 23.15 -36.14
C LYS A 59 -36.99 23.10 -37.39
N ARG A 60 -36.98 24.16 -38.20
CA ARG A 60 -37.74 24.27 -39.47
C ARG A 60 -37.16 23.39 -40.57
N ASN A 61 -35.83 23.34 -40.72
CA ASN A 61 -35.18 22.58 -41.79
C ASN A 61 -34.53 21.29 -41.27
N LYS A 62 -35.26 20.18 -41.40
CA LYS A 62 -34.80 18.84 -40.97
C LYS A 62 -33.63 18.31 -41.81
N ASP A 63 -33.42 18.80 -43.03
CA ASP A 63 -32.32 18.35 -43.88
C ASP A 63 -30.96 18.81 -43.35
N LEU A 64 -30.88 19.96 -42.66
CA LEU A 64 -29.65 20.45 -42.01
C LEU A 64 -29.12 19.53 -40.89
N ARG A 65 -29.95 18.60 -40.41
CA ARG A 65 -29.62 17.62 -39.37
C ARG A 65 -29.58 16.18 -39.89
N SER A 66 -29.90 15.99 -41.17
CA SER A 66 -30.02 14.67 -41.79
C SER A 66 -28.71 14.31 -42.52
N ASN A 67 -27.61 14.29 -41.78
CA ASN A 67 -26.26 13.98 -42.28
C ASN A 67 -25.50 13.14 -41.23
N PHE A 68 -24.77 12.10 -41.65
CA PHE A 68 -23.97 11.25 -40.75
C PHE A 68 -22.94 12.02 -39.93
N PHE A 69 -22.39 13.12 -40.44
CA PHE A 69 -21.41 13.93 -39.73
C PHE A 69 -22.00 14.72 -38.55
N VAL A 70 -23.32 14.89 -38.52
CA VAL A 70 -24.01 15.63 -37.45
C VAL A 70 -24.96 14.77 -36.63
N HIS A 71 -25.38 13.61 -37.13
CA HIS A 71 -26.36 12.76 -36.48
C HIS A 71 -25.98 12.36 -35.05
N GLU A 72 -26.97 12.29 -34.16
CA GLU A 72 -26.85 11.76 -32.80
C GLU A 72 -26.98 10.23 -32.84
N PHE A 73 -25.90 9.51 -32.56
CA PHE A 73 -25.93 8.05 -32.45
C PHE A 73 -26.28 7.66 -31.02
N LEU A 74 -27.13 6.65 -30.86
CA LEU A 74 -27.39 6.02 -29.58
C LEU A 74 -26.31 4.98 -29.29
N GLN A 75 -26.09 4.69 -28.01
CA GLN A 75 -25.13 3.67 -27.60
C GLN A 75 -25.47 2.30 -28.21
N LYS A 76 -26.75 1.95 -28.31
CA LYS A 76 -27.24 0.71 -28.94
C LYS A 76 -27.06 0.67 -30.46
N ASP A 77 -26.92 1.82 -31.12
CA ASP A 77 -26.73 1.86 -32.57
C ASP A 77 -25.33 1.33 -32.94
N ILE A 78 -24.33 1.65 -32.12
CA ILE A 78 -22.94 1.23 -32.30
C ILE A 78 -22.67 -0.09 -31.55
N PHE A 79 -23.19 -0.24 -30.33
CA PHE A 79 -22.98 -1.39 -29.45
C PHE A 79 -24.32 -2.07 -29.10
N PRO A 80 -24.88 -2.90 -29.99
CA PRO A 80 -26.24 -3.44 -29.84
C PRO A 80 -26.39 -4.41 -28.66
N ASN A 81 -25.31 -5.06 -28.24
CA ASN A 81 -25.29 -6.07 -27.17
C ASN A 81 -25.01 -5.47 -25.78
N ARG A 82 -24.84 -4.15 -25.68
CA ARG A 82 -24.57 -3.46 -24.42
C ARG A 82 -25.87 -3.13 -23.69
N ASP A 83 -25.98 -3.59 -22.45
CA ASP A 83 -27.14 -3.32 -21.61
C ASP A 83 -27.09 -1.89 -21.06
N ASN A 84 -28.25 -1.24 -21.02
CA ASN A 84 -28.39 0.12 -20.52
C ASN A 84 -29.04 0.10 -19.13
N PRO A 85 -28.44 0.72 -18.10
CA PRO A 85 -29.03 0.81 -16.76
C PRO A 85 -30.36 1.56 -16.71
N TYR A 86 -30.64 2.41 -17.70
CA TYR A 86 -31.86 3.22 -17.75
C TYR A 86 -32.83 2.68 -18.81
N SER A 87 -34.13 2.82 -18.55
CA SER A 87 -35.20 2.45 -19.49
C SER A 87 -35.21 3.27 -20.80
N THR A 88 -34.46 4.37 -20.85
CA THR A 88 -34.34 5.28 -21.99
C THR A 88 -33.03 5.07 -22.71
N ASP A 89 -33.02 5.10 -24.04
CA ASP A 89 -31.81 4.99 -24.84
C ASP A 89 -30.84 6.15 -24.53
N ILE A 90 -29.60 5.82 -24.15
CA ILE A 90 -28.54 6.79 -23.88
C ILE A 90 -27.86 7.17 -25.21
N PRO A 91 -27.68 8.48 -25.48
CA PRO A 91 -26.89 8.93 -26.62
C PRO A 91 -25.39 8.66 -26.41
N GLN A 92 -24.70 8.22 -27.46
CA GLN A 92 -23.26 8.00 -27.43
C GLN A 92 -22.52 9.34 -27.46
N SER A 93 -21.68 9.60 -26.47
CA SER A 93 -20.76 10.74 -26.50
C SER A 93 -19.67 10.52 -27.55
N ILE A 94 -19.63 11.39 -28.56
CA ILE A 94 -18.72 11.34 -29.71
C ILE A 94 -17.82 12.57 -29.72
N LEU A 95 -16.51 12.36 -29.79
CA LEU A 95 -15.55 13.43 -30.07
C LEU A 95 -15.48 13.65 -31.58
N ASN A 96 -15.86 14.84 -32.04
CA ASN A 96 -15.85 15.20 -33.45
C ASN A 96 -14.62 16.07 -33.71
N ILE A 97 -13.89 15.78 -34.77
CA ILE A 97 -12.75 16.57 -35.24
C ILE A 97 -13.00 16.92 -36.70
N SER A 98 -13.09 18.21 -37.00
CA SER A 98 -13.29 18.73 -38.35
C SER A 98 -12.06 19.49 -38.78
N PHE A 99 -11.49 19.10 -39.92
CA PHE A 99 -10.29 19.71 -40.47
C PHE A 99 -10.60 20.34 -41.83
N TYR A 100 -10.26 21.62 -41.98
CA TYR A 100 -10.52 22.43 -43.16
C TYR A 100 -9.17 22.86 -43.76
N PRO A 101 -8.52 22.02 -44.60
CA PRO A 101 -7.16 22.26 -45.08
C PRO A 101 -7.04 23.49 -46.02
N GLU A 102 -8.13 23.92 -46.63
CA GLU A 102 -8.18 25.10 -47.51
C GLU A 102 -8.24 26.42 -46.72
N GLU A 103 -8.59 26.37 -45.43
CA GLU A 103 -8.84 27.55 -44.61
C GLU A 103 -7.72 27.79 -43.58
N ARG A 104 -7.42 29.07 -43.36
CA ARG A 104 -6.42 29.54 -42.40
C ARG A 104 -6.80 29.13 -40.96
N GLY A 105 -5.86 28.55 -40.23
CA GLY A 105 -6.00 28.27 -38.81
C GLY A 105 -5.57 29.45 -37.91
N PRO A 106 -5.82 29.38 -36.58
CA PRO A 106 -5.42 30.42 -35.63
C PRO A 106 -3.91 30.68 -35.63
N TYR A 107 -3.51 31.94 -35.46
CA TYR A 107 -2.13 32.43 -35.36
C TYR A 107 -1.25 32.10 -36.58
N ASN A 108 -1.85 32.08 -37.78
CA ASN A 108 -1.14 31.93 -39.04
C ASN A 108 -1.10 33.27 -39.80
N TYR A 109 0.07 33.92 -39.80
CA TYR A 109 0.31 35.21 -40.47
C TYR A 109 1.00 35.07 -41.83
N TYR A 110 1.03 33.87 -42.41
CA TYR A 110 1.68 33.63 -43.69
C TYR A 110 0.78 34.07 -44.86
N THR A 111 1.28 34.96 -45.72
CA THR A 111 0.49 35.57 -46.80
C THR A 111 0.79 35.00 -48.19
N ASP A 112 1.89 34.27 -48.36
CA ASP A 112 2.36 33.93 -49.71
C ASP A 112 1.50 32.88 -50.41
N ASP A 113 0.92 31.97 -49.64
CA ASP A 113 0.15 30.82 -50.15
C ASP A 113 -1.37 31.02 -50.15
N ILE A 114 -1.84 32.27 -50.07
CA ILE A 114 -3.27 32.62 -50.07
C ILE A 114 -3.70 33.11 -51.47
N ASN A 115 -4.85 32.62 -51.95
CA ASN A 115 -5.47 33.02 -53.21
C ASN A 115 -6.38 34.25 -53.06
N ASN A 116 -6.91 34.75 -54.19
CA ASN A 116 -7.78 35.94 -54.21
C ASN A 116 -9.08 35.79 -53.37
N SER A 117 -9.49 34.55 -53.10
CA SER A 117 -10.68 34.21 -52.30
C SER A 117 -10.38 34.00 -50.82
N GLY A 118 -9.11 34.11 -50.40
CA GLY A 118 -8.69 33.92 -49.01
C GLY A 118 -8.44 32.47 -48.60
N LEU A 119 -8.38 31.53 -49.55
CA LEU A 119 -8.09 30.10 -49.30
C LEU A 119 -6.64 29.77 -49.68
N PHE A 120 -6.09 28.68 -49.14
CA PHE A 120 -4.75 28.20 -49.49
C PHE A 120 -4.68 27.64 -50.91
N ASN A 121 -3.55 27.86 -51.62
CA ASN A 121 -3.33 27.27 -52.94
C ASN A 121 -2.89 25.81 -52.88
N ASP A 122 -2.18 25.41 -51.82
CA ASP A 122 -1.75 24.04 -51.56
C ASP A 122 -2.30 23.51 -50.22
N PRO A 123 -3.53 22.98 -50.20
CA PRO A 123 -4.15 22.43 -48.99
C PRO A 123 -3.43 21.18 -48.45
N GLN A 124 -2.77 20.39 -49.31
CA GLN A 124 -2.14 19.13 -48.91
C GLN A 124 -0.91 19.32 -48.02
N SER A 125 -0.17 20.43 -48.18
CA SER A 125 0.92 20.76 -47.26
C SER A 125 0.45 21.23 -45.89
N LYS A 126 -0.84 21.55 -45.72
CA LYS A 126 -1.39 22.07 -44.46
C LYS A 126 -1.69 20.98 -43.47
N TRP A 127 -1.64 21.36 -42.20
CA TRP A 127 -1.93 20.49 -41.07
C TRP A 127 -2.79 21.20 -40.03
N GLY A 128 -3.46 20.41 -39.20
CA GLY A 128 -4.18 20.90 -38.03
C GLY A 128 -4.11 19.87 -36.93
N GLY A 129 -3.87 20.29 -35.69
CA GLY A 129 -3.73 19.36 -34.58
C GLY A 129 -4.17 19.92 -33.24
N ILE A 130 -4.42 18.97 -32.34
CA ILE A 130 -4.84 19.18 -30.97
C ILE A 130 -3.94 18.38 -30.03
N MET A 131 -3.72 18.86 -28.82
CA MET A 131 -2.94 18.14 -27.82
C MET A 131 -3.59 18.18 -26.45
N ARG A 132 -3.17 17.26 -25.58
CA ARG A 132 -3.65 17.15 -24.20
C ARG A 132 -2.56 16.59 -23.30
N SER A 133 -2.69 16.85 -22.00
CA SER A 133 -1.90 16.18 -20.97
C SER A 133 -2.48 14.80 -20.61
N LEU A 134 -1.62 13.94 -20.09
CA LEU A 134 -1.92 12.59 -19.60
C LEU A 134 -1.60 12.50 -18.11
N TYR A 135 -2.55 11.99 -17.33
CA TYR A 135 -2.37 11.84 -15.87
C TYR A 135 -1.46 10.66 -15.52
N THR A 136 -1.53 9.57 -16.29
CA THR A 136 -0.67 8.40 -16.13
C THR A 136 0.49 8.52 -17.09
N THR A 137 1.70 8.71 -16.58
CA THR A 137 2.89 8.97 -17.42
C THR A 137 3.77 7.75 -17.64
N ASP A 138 3.79 6.82 -16.69
CA ASP A 138 4.53 5.56 -16.80
C ASP A 138 3.63 4.46 -17.36
N PHE A 139 3.70 4.31 -18.69
CA PHE A 139 2.91 3.31 -19.41
C PHE A 139 3.45 1.89 -19.20
N GLU A 140 4.74 1.71 -18.90
CA GLU A 140 5.33 0.39 -18.65
C GLU A 140 4.82 -0.20 -17.32
N THR A 141 4.86 0.61 -16.25
CA THR A 141 4.33 0.21 -14.95
C THR A 141 2.82 0.02 -15.02
N SER A 142 2.12 0.89 -15.76
CA SER A 142 0.66 0.83 -15.94
C SER A 142 0.20 -0.19 -16.98
N ASN A 143 1.13 -0.82 -17.69
CA ASN A 143 0.92 -1.78 -18.78
C ASN A 143 -0.04 -1.29 -19.89
N ILE A 144 0.06 -0.02 -20.26
CA ILE A 144 -0.67 0.54 -21.40
C ILE A 144 0.04 0.08 -22.66
N GLU A 145 -0.68 -0.62 -23.55
CA GLU A 145 -0.11 -1.26 -24.73
C GLU A 145 -0.71 -0.76 -26.05
N PHE A 146 -1.93 -0.22 -26.04
CA PHE A 146 -2.63 0.17 -27.26
C PHE A 146 -3.30 1.55 -27.17
N ILE A 147 -3.34 2.25 -28.30
CA ILE A 147 -4.32 3.31 -28.55
C ILE A 147 -5.50 2.66 -29.28
N GLU A 148 -6.69 2.70 -28.70
CA GLU A 148 -7.89 2.10 -29.29
C GLU A 148 -9.00 3.13 -29.49
N PHE A 149 -9.63 3.10 -30.66
CA PHE A 149 -10.76 3.98 -30.95
C PHE A 149 -11.70 3.42 -32.03
N TRP A 150 -12.99 3.71 -31.89
CA TRP A 150 -13.98 3.51 -32.94
C TRP A 150 -14.15 4.79 -33.76
N LEU A 151 -13.78 4.75 -35.04
CA LEU A 151 -13.87 5.86 -35.99
C LEU A 151 -14.98 5.60 -37.01
N MET A 152 -15.88 6.57 -37.17
CA MET A 152 -16.87 6.54 -38.25
C MET A 152 -16.16 6.69 -39.60
N ASP A 153 -16.61 5.95 -40.62
CA ASP A 153 -16.13 6.09 -41.99
C ASP A 153 -16.22 7.56 -42.47
N PRO A 154 -15.08 8.25 -42.66
CA PRO A 154 -15.07 9.65 -43.04
C PRO A 154 -15.42 9.85 -44.52
N PHE A 155 -15.44 8.78 -45.32
CA PHE A 155 -15.68 8.82 -46.77
C PHE A 155 -17.12 8.48 -47.16
N VAL A 156 -18.05 8.43 -46.19
CA VAL A 156 -19.45 7.98 -46.40
C VAL A 156 -20.19 8.74 -47.52
N TYR A 157 -19.80 9.98 -47.84
CA TYR A 157 -20.35 10.78 -48.95
C TYR A 157 -19.36 11.03 -50.10
N ASP A 158 -18.10 10.60 -50.00
CA ASP A 158 -17.11 10.78 -51.07
C ASP A 158 -17.18 9.60 -52.05
N SER A 159 -17.95 9.78 -53.13
CA SER A 159 -18.05 8.80 -54.21
C SER A 159 -16.86 8.81 -55.17
N THR A 160 -15.97 9.81 -55.06
CA THR A 160 -14.82 10.00 -55.97
C THR A 160 -13.50 9.47 -55.41
N TYR A 161 -13.48 9.12 -54.12
CA TYR A 161 -12.29 8.66 -53.39
C TYR A 161 -11.08 9.57 -53.58
N SER A 162 -11.33 10.88 -53.77
CA SER A 162 -10.30 11.85 -54.15
C SER A 162 -9.73 12.61 -52.96
N ASN A 163 -10.43 12.61 -51.82
CA ASN A 163 -9.90 13.16 -50.57
C ASN A 163 -9.20 12.03 -49.81
N SER A 164 -7.88 12.09 -49.70
CA SER A 164 -7.08 11.15 -48.92
C SER A 164 -6.12 11.92 -48.04
N GLY A 165 -5.77 11.37 -46.87
CA GLY A 165 -4.85 12.02 -45.95
C GLY A 165 -4.41 11.09 -44.84
N ASN A 166 -3.78 11.66 -43.82
CA ASN A 166 -3.20 10.90 -42.72
C ASN A 166 -3.60 11.50 -41.38
N LEU A 167 -3.92 10.63 -40.42
CA LEU A 167 -4.11 10.95 -39.02
C LEU A 167 -2.88 10.49 -38.24
N TYR A 168 -2.32 11.34 -37.41
CA TYR A 168 -1.13 11.05 -36.63
C TYR A 168 -1.41 11.16 -35.14
N PHE A 169 -0.78 10.29 -34.37
CA PHE A 169 -0.70 10.38 -32.91
C PHE A 169 0.77 10.50 -32.49
N ASN A 170 1.06 11.50 -31.67
CA ASN A 170 2.35 11.69 -31.04
C ASN A 170 2.17 11.44 -29.53
N LEU A 171 3.00 10.56 -28.96
CA LEU A 171 3.00 10.20 -27.54
C LEU A 171 4.38 10.44 -26.94
N GLY A 172 4.47 11.30 -25.94
CA GLY A 172 5.72 11.53 -25.21
C GLY A 172 5.75 12.86 -24.52
N ASN A 173 6.89 13.53 -24.59
CA ASN A 173 7.03 14.93 -24.25
C ASN A 173 6.76 15.79 -25.48
N ILE A 174 5.82 16.71 -25.38
CA ILE A 174 5.38 17.55 -26.49
C ILE A 174 5.47 19.00 -26.01
N SER A 175 5.87 19.90 -26.90
CA SER A 175 6.03 21.31 -26.57
C SER A 175 4.67 21.91 -26.25
N GLU A 176 4.57 22.60 -25.13
CA GLU A 176 3.39 23.38 -24.74
C GLU A 176 3.42 24.81 -25.30
N ASP A 177 4.60 25.24 -25.79
CA ASP A 177 4.79 26.51 -26.52
C ASP A 177 4.08 26.43 -27.89
N ILE A 178 2.85 26.95 -27.96
CA ILE A 178 2.00 26.96 -29.17
C ILE A 178 2.41 28.12 -30.07
N LEU A 179 2.79 29.26 -29.48
CA LEU A 179 3.30 30.47 -30.12
C LEU A 179 4.79 30.62 -29.86
N LYS A 180 5.60 29.93 -30.66
CA LYS A 180 7.04 29.72 -30.43
C LYS A 180 7.85 31.00 -30.16
N ASP A 181 7.94 31.38 -28.89
CA ASP A 181 8.72 32.49 -28.36
C ASP A 181 9.36 32.20 -26.98
N GLY A 182 9.17 31.00 -26.42
CA GLY A 182 9.73 30.61 -25.13
C GLY A 182 9.21 31.40 -23.94
N ARG A 183 8.06 32.07 -24.07
CA ARG A 183 7.36 32.76 -22.98
C ARG A 183 6.02 32.08 -22.76
N MET A 184 5.70 31.79 -21.51
CA MET A 184 4.41 31.20 -21.18
C MET A 184 3.33 32.27 -21.25
N ASN A 185 2.42 32.19 -22.21
CA ASN A 185 1.25 33.06 -22.18
C ASN A 185 0.12 32.48 -21.30
N PHE A 186 -0.56 33.36 -20.58
CA PHE A 186 -1.74 33.04 -19.78
C PHE A 186 -2.60 34.29 -19.55
N GLU A 187 -3.86 34.22 -19.93
CA GLU A 187 -4.77 35.38 -20.01
C GLU A 187 -4.99 36.10 -18.68
N ASN A 188 -5.11 35.35 -17.58
CA ASN A 188 -5.37 35.94 -16.27
C ASN A 188 -4.16 36.68 -15.66
N GLY A 189 -2.98 36.58 -16.29
CA GLY A 189 -1.81 37.38 -15.98
C GLY A 189 -1.78 38.74 -16.67
N LEU A 190 -2.66 38.97 -17.65
CA LEU A 190 -2.70 40.23 -18.39
C LEU A 190 -3.25 41.36 -17.50
N PRO A 191 -2.68 42.58 -17.60
CA PRO A 191 -3.09 43.70 -16.76
C PRO A 191 -4.48 44.22 -17.12
N VAL A 192 -5.28 44.54 -16.10
CA VAL A 192 -6.60 45.18 -16.27
C VAL A 192 -6.41 46.70 -16.39
N GLY A 193 -7.00 47.32 -17.42
CA GLY A 193 -6.86 48.76 -17.70
C GLY A 193 -5.50 49.19 -18.28
N ALA A 194 -5.11 50.45 -18.05
CA ALA A 194 -3.97 51.11 -18.75
C ALA A 194 -2.58 50.87 -18.12
N GLN A 195 -2.36 49.75 -17.43
CA GLN A 195 -1.08 49.46 -16.77
C GLN A 195 -0.09 48.75 -17.73
N THR A 196 0.81 49.51 -18.35
CA THR A 196 1.70 49.00 -19.41
C THR A 196 3.00 48.35 -18.92
N GLY A 197 3.30 48.40 -17.62
CA GLY A 197 4.59 47.94 -17.06
C GLY A 197 4.71 46.43 -16.80
N LEU A 198 3.59 45.70 -16.77
CA LEU A 198 3.50 44.31 -16.27
C LEU A 198 3.58 43.25 -17.39
N VAL A 199 3.79 43.68 -18.63
CA VAL A 199 3.83 42.81 -19.81
C VAL A 199 5.15 42.91 -20.56
N ASP A 200 5.52 41.86 -21.27
CA ASP A 200 6.60 41.79 -22.26
C ASP A 200 6.01 41.68 -23.67
N THR A 201 6.76 42.07 -24.70
CA THR A 201 6.26 42.05 -26.10
C THR A 201 7.11 41.08 -26.91
N THR A 202 6.46 40.10 -27.54
CA THR A 202 7.10 39.10 -28.41
C THR A 202 6.69 39.35 -29.86
N ILE A 203 7.14 38.52 -30.80
CA ILE A 203 6.70 38.64 -32.20
C ILE A 203 5.22 38.26 -32.38
N TRP A 204 4.69 37.44 -31.47
CA TRP A 204 3.33 36.93 -31.52
C TRP A 204 2.33 37.86 -30.84
N GLY A 205 2.77 38.67 -29.87
CA GLY A 205 1.91 39.64 -29.21
C GLY A 205 2.48 40.09 -27.87
N VAL A 206 1.69 40.00 -26.81
CA VAL A 206 1.99 40.52 -25.47
C VAL A 206 1.79 39.44 -24.42
N VAL A 207 2.80 39.20 -23.58
CA VAL A 207 2.79 38.15 -22.54
C VAL A 207 3.00 38.74 -21.14
N PRO A 208 2.41 38.15 -20.08
CA PRO A 208 2.65 38.58 -18.70
C PRO A 208 4.12 38.39 -18.27
N LYS A 209 4.64 39.31 -17.43
CA LYS A 209 5.99 39.17 -16.83
C LYS A 209 6.01 38.39 -15.52
N ASP A 210 4.92 38.48 -14.76
CA ASP A 210 4.82 37.81 -13.46
C ASP A 210 4.53 36.32 -13.65
N PRO A 211 4.98 35.44 -12.73
CA PRO A 211 4.59 34.03 -12.76
C PRO A 211 3.09 33.86 -12.44
N PRO A 212 2.43 32.80 -12.93
CA PRO A 212 1.02 32.56 -12.65
C PRO A 212 0.81 32.24 -11.16
N ASN A 213 -0.04 33.04 -10.50
CA ASN A 213 -0.36 32.86 -9.06
C ASN A 213 -1.73 32.19 -8.81
N SER A 214 -2.62 32.17 -9.81
CA SER A 214 -3.95 31.54 -9.76
C SER A 214 -4.45 31.20 -11.17
N LEU A 215 -5.52 30.40 -11.30
CA LEU A 215 -6.11 29.98 -12.58
C LEU A 215 -7.54 30.52 -12.78
N ILE A 216 -7.82 31.71 -12.23
CA ILE A 216 -9.16 32.30 -12.23
C ILE A 216 -9.06 33.74 -12.72
N PHE A 217 -10.01 34.15 -13.55
CA PHE A 217 -10.16 35.56 -13.93
C PHE A 217 -10.58 36.44 -12.73
N LEU A 218 -10.16 37.70 -12.75
CA LEU A 218 -10.70 38.70 -11.83
C LEU A 218 -12.08 39.17 -12.32
N PRO A 219 -13.10 39.31 -11.45
CA PRO A 219 -14.48 39.64 -11.85
C PRO A 219 -14.62 40.94 -12.68
N GLU A 220 -13.75 41.92 -12.46
CA GLU A 220 -13.76 43.20 -13.17
C GLU A 220 -12.83 43.23 -14.41
N GLY A 221 -12.02 42.18 -14.60
CA GLY A 221 -10.93 42.15 -15.58
C GLY A 221 -11.15 41.28 -16.82
N ILE A 222 -12.20 40.45 -16.86
CA ILE A 222 -12.40 39.43 -17.92
C ILE A 222 -12.35 40.05 -19.33
N ASN A 223 -12.99 41.20 -19.55
CA ASN A 223 -13.04 41.83 -20.88
C ASN A 223 -11.67 42.29 -21.41
N ASP A 224 -10.71 42.58 -20.51
CA ASP A 224 -9.36 42.99 -20.88
C ASP A 224 -8.38 41.80 -20.95
N GLN A 225 -8.77 40.65 -20.39
CA GLN A 225 -7.93 39.45 -20.19
C GLN A 225 -8.28 38.31 -21.16
N ASP A 226 -9.55 38.10 -21.50
CA ASP A 226 -10.05 37.07 -22.44
C ASP A 226 -9.82 37.53 -23.89
N VAL A 227 -8.54 37.50 -24.31
CA VAL A 227 -8.04 38.05 -25.58
C VAL A 227 -7.11 37.07 -26.32
N GLY A 228 -7.19 35.78 -26.01
CA GLY A 228 -6.45 34.74 -26.71
C GLY A 228 -5.00 34.54 -26.29
N LEU A 229 -4.32 33.62 -26.99
CA LEU A 229 -2.94 33.24 -26.74
C LEU A 229 -1.92 34.27 -27.23
N ASP A 230 -2.31 35.33 -27.92
CA ASP A 230 -1.41 36.43 -28.30
C ASP A 230 -1.47 37.61 -27.30
N GLY A 231 -2.46 37.64 -26.40
CA GLY A 231 -2.63 38.70 -25.40
C GLY A 231 -3.12 40.03 -25.99
N LEU A 232 -3.70 40.02 -27.19
CA LEU A 232 -4.13 41.22 -27.90
C LEU A 232 -5.60 41.09 -28.33
N SER A 233 -6.46 42.00 -27.88
CA SER A 233 -7.81 42.11 -28.47
C SER A 233 -7.73 42.45 -29.97
N ASP A 234 -8.69 42.05 -30.79
CA ASP A 234 -8.88 42.42 -32.22
C ASP A 234 -8.41 43.86 -32.58
N ALA A 235 -8.84 44.86 -31.80
CA ALA A 235 -8.53 46.27 -32.06
C ALA A 235 -7.04 46.62 -31.88
N LYS A 236 -6.33 45.89 -31.01
CA LYS A 236 -4.89 45.98 -30.80
C LYS A 236 -4.14 45.15 -31.85
N GLU A 237 -4.67 43.98 -32.23
CA GLU A 237 -4.11 43.17 -33.32
C GLU A 237 -3.99 43.94 -34.62
N GLN A 238 -5.04 44.71 -34.99
CA GLN A 238 -5.02 45.53 -36.21
C GLN A 238 -3.87 46.54 -36.25
N LYS A 239 -3.43 47.01 -35.09
CA LYS A 239 -2.29 47.94 -34.97
C LYS A 239 -0.97 47.17 -34.93
N PHE A 240 -0.93 46.06 -34.22
CA PHE A 240 0.28 45.25 -34.04
C PHE A 240 0.70 44.55 -35.34
N PHE A 241 -0.27 43.95 -36.05
CA PHE A 241 -0.08 43.23 -37.31
C PHE A 241 -0.34 44.11 -38.55
N SER A 242 -0.04 45.40 -38.49
CA SER A 242 -0.29 46.33 -39.61
C SER A 242 0.42 45.91 -40.91
N ASN A 243 1.61 45.32 -40.79
CA ASN A 243 2.39 44.83 -41.93
C ASN A 243 1.72 43.63 -42.60
N TYR A 244 1.20 42.69 -41.80
CA TYR A 244 0.42 41.54 -42.30
C TYR A 244 -0.83 42.00 -43.05
N ILE A 245 -1.57 42.94 -42.47
CA ILE A 245 -2.79 43.50 -43.08
C ILE A 245 -2.48 44.20 -44.41
N GLN A 246 -1.37 44.93 -44.50
CA GLN A 246 -0.95 45.55 -45.77
C GLN A 246 -0.63 44.51 -46.84
N ASN A 247 0.05 43.41 -46.47
CA ASN A 247 0.35 42.31 -47.39
C ASN A 247 -0.92 41.60 -47.88
N ILE A 248 -1.88 41.34 -46.98
CA ILE A 248 -3.17 40.73 -47.34
C ILE A 248 -4.00 41.63 -48.25
N LYS A 249 -4.03 42.95 -48.03
CA LYS A 249 -4.73 43.92 -48.91
C LYS A 249 -4.24 43.88 -50.35
N ASN A 250 -2.98 43.52 -50.56
CA ASN A 250 -2.40 43.38 -51.90
C ASN A 250 -2.74 42.05 -52.58
N LYS A 251 -3.24 41.05 -51.83
CA LYS A 251 -3.55 39.70 -52.33
C LYS A 251 -5.05 39.43 -52.49
N ILE A 252 -5.85 39.79 -51.50
CA ILE A 252 -7.29 39.48 -51.51
C ILE A 252 -8.05 40.60 -52.21
N THR A 253 -8.74 40.25 -53.31
CA THR A 253 -9.54 41.18 -54.10
C THR A 253 -11.03 41.16 -53.73
N ASP A 254 -11.50 40.09 -53.09
CA ASP A 254 -12.86 40.04 -52.53
C ASP A 254 -12.95 40.88 -51.24
N GLN A 255 -13.67 42.00 -51.32
CA GLN A 255 -13.85 42.93 -50.21
C GLN A 255 -14.48 42.27 -48.96
N LYS A 256 -15.37 41.28 -49.14
CA LYS A 256 -16.03 40.61 -48.02
C LYS A 256 -15.04 39.74 -47.25
N GLN A 257 -14.16 39.03 -47.94
CA GLN A 257 -13.12 38.22 -47.32
C GLN A 257 -12.02 39.10 -46.73
N LEU A 258 -11.60 40.14 -47.44
CA LEU A 258 -10.62 41.11 -46.94
C LEU A 258 -11.08 41.73 -45.60
N ASN A 259 -12.35 42.08 -45.48
CA ASN A 259 -12.90 42.62 -44.22
C ASN A 259 -12.84 41.60 -43.07
N LYS A 260 -12.95 40.29 -43.33
CA LYS A 260 -12.81 39.27 -42.28
C LYS A 260 -11.36 39.17 -41.78
N PHE A 261 -10.39 39.18 -42.69
CA PHE A 261 -8.96 39.15 -42.34
C PHE A 261 -8.51 40.41 -41.59
N ILE A 262 -9.15 41.56 -41.85
CA ILE A 262 -8.88 42.81 -41.14
C ILE A 262 -9.57 42.83 -39.77
N ALA A 263 -10.77 42.28 -39.67
CA ALA A 263 -11.52 42.23 -38.42
C ALA A 263 -10.79 41.39 -37.38
N ASP A 264 -10.29 40.23 -37.80
CA ASP A 264 -9.72 39.17 -36.96
C ASP A 264 -8.36 38.71 -37.56
N PRO A 265 -7.27 39.50 -37.37
CA PRO A 265 -5.93 39.16 -37.84
C PRO A 265 -5.40 37.82 -37.31
N SER A 266 -5.59 37.48 -36.03
CA SER A 266 -5.12 36.23 -35.42
C SER A 266 -5.96 35.00 -35.76
N ASN A 267 -7.23 35.16 -36.18
CA ASN A 267 -8.18 34.09 -36.44
C ASN A 267 -8.44 33.18 -35.24
N ASP A 268 -8.52 33.75 -34.05
CA ASP A 268 -8.78 33.07 -32.78
C ASP A 268 -10.08 33.51 -32.10
N ASP A 269 -10.91 34.32 -32.77
CA ASP A 269 -12.26 34.72 -32.35
C ASP A 269 -13.17 33.52 -31.96
N PHE A 270 -13.74 33.56 -30.75
CA PHE A 270 -14.72 32.56 -30.30
C PHE A 270 -16.15 32.89 -30.74
N MET A 271 -16.83 31.88 -31.26
CA MET A 271 -18.26 31.96 -31.55
C MET A 271 -19.04 30.77 -30.98
N TYR A 272 -20.00 31.07 -30.10
CA TYR A 272 -20.88 30.05 -29.53
C TYR A 272 -21.85 29.50 -30.59
N TYR A 273 -22.02 28.19 -30.62
CA TYR A 273 -22.79 27.48 -31.64
C TYR A 273 -24.29 27.83 -31.68
N LYS A 274 -24.85 28.40 -30.60
CA LYS A 274 -26.23 28.95 -30.54
C LYS A 274 -26.33 30.45 -30.83
N SER A 275 -25.26 31.09 -31.30
CA SER A 275 -25.28 32.52 -31.63
C SER A 275 -26.34 32.83 -32.71
N SER A 276 -27.05 33.95 -32.54
CA SER A 276 -28.09 34.43 -33.47
C SER A 276 -27.54 34.74 -34.86
N TYR A 277 -26.23 34.97 -34.99
CA TYR A 277 -25.57 35.14 -36.28
C TYR A 277 -25.78 33.91 -37.18
N TYR A 278 -25.60 32.71 -36.64
CA TYR A 278 -25.77 31.46 -37.38
C TYR A 278 -27.21 31.24 -37.85
N ASP A 279 -28.18 31.77 -37.10
CA ASP A 279 -29.59 31.76 -37.51
C ASP A 279 -29.82 32.69 -38.71
N SER A 280 -29.18 33.86 -38.73
CA SER A 280 -29.34 34.85 -39.79
C SER A 280 -28.79 34.38 -41.15
N ILE A 281 -27.73 33.55 -41.14
CA ILE A 281 -27.16 32.94 -42.36
C ILE A 281 -27.71 31.53 -42.65
N ASN A 282 -28.69 31.06 -41.87
CA ASN A 282 -29.29 29.72 -41.99
C ASN A 282 -28.24 28.57 -41.96
N ALA A 283 -27.26 28.66 -41.03
CA ALA A 283 -26.17 27.71 -40.93
C ALA A 283 -26.60 26.33 -40.39
N GLY A 284 -25.97 25.27 -40.93
CA GLY A 284 -26.05 23.90 -40.42
C GLY A 284 -25.16 23.68 -39.18
N ILE A 285 -25.17 22.47 -38.62
CA ILE A 285 -24.46 22.19 -37.34
C ILE A 285 -22.94 22.27 -37.49
N LEU A 286 -22.35 21.77 -38.58
CA LEU A 286 -20.89 21.80 -38.78
C LEU A 286 -20.34 23.23 -38.78
N GLU A 287 -21.02 24.14 -39.49
CA GLU A 287 -20.66 25.56 -39.56
C GLU A 287 -20.79 26.27 -38.20
N ARG A 288 -21.75 25.86 -37.36
CA ARG A 288 -21.93 26.41 -36.01
C ARG A 288 -20.79 26.10 -35.05
N TYR A 289 -20.11 24.96 -35.23
CA TYR A 289 -18.97 24.57 -34.40
C TYR A 289 -17.62 25.02 -34.97
N LYS A 290 -17.60 25.67 -36.15
CA LYS A 290 -16.38 26.00 -36.87
C LYS A 290 -15.50 27.07 -36.20
N ARG A 291 -16.06 27.88 -35.30
CA ARG A 291 -15.32 28.87 -34.48
C ARG A 291 -15.51 28.65 -32.98
N TYR A 292 -15.93 27.44 -32.59
CA TYR A 292 -16.20 27.13 -31.18
C TYR A 292 -14.91 26.94 -30.36
N ASN A 293 -13.78 26.63 -31.00
CA ASN A 293 -12.50 26.47 -30.33
C ASN A 293 -11.64 27.74 -30.28
N GLY A 294 -12.21 28.89 -30.69
CA GLY A 294 -11.58 30.20 -30.55
C GLY A 294 -11.27 30.53 -29.09
N LYS A 295 -10.25 31.37 -28.91
CA LYS A 295 -9.66 31.77 -27.63
C LYS A 295 -10.17 33.15 -27.21
N GLU A 296 -10.14 34.16 -28.09
CA GLU A 296 -10.67 35.48 -27.76
C GLU A 296 -12.19 35.45 -27.52
N GLY A 297 -12.61 35.85 -26.32
CA GLY A 297 -14.01 36.06 -25.95
C GLY A 297 -14.78 34.76 -25.62
N ASN A 298 -14.08 33.69 -25.26
CA ASN A 298 -14.67 32.39 -24.94
C ASN A 298 -15.15 32.27 -23.48
N SER A 299 -14.72 33.19 -22.62
CA SER A 299 -14.98 33.23 -21.19
C SER A 299 -15.96 34.33 -20.78
N ILE A 300 -16.30 35.24 -21.69
CA ILE A 300 -17.32 36.28 -21.49
C ILE A 300 -18.73 35.72 -21.65
N ILE A 301 -19.60 35.98 -20.66
CA ILE A 301 -21.04 35.72 -20.77
C ILE A 301 -21.68 36.74 -21.71
N LYS A 302 -21.96 36.33 -22.95
CA LYS A 302 -22.74 37.13 -23.92
C LYS A 302 -24.23 36.68 -23.87
N GLY A 303 -25.19 37.61 -23.86
CA GLY A 303 -26.64 37.32 -23.93
C GLY A 303 -27.49 37.63 -22.68
N SER A 304 -28.81 37.42 -22.78
CA SER A 304 -29.77 37.57 -21.67
C SER A 304 -29.79 36.31 -20.78
N SER A 305 -30.36 36.39 -19.57
CA SER A 305 -30.33 35.31 -18.55
C SER A 305 -30.90 33.95 -18.99
N GLN A 306 -31.63 33.89 -20.11
CA GLN A 306 -32.18 32.65 -20.68
C GLN A 306 -31.31 32.03 -21.78
N ASN A 307 -30.36 32.77 -22.38
CA ASN A 307 -29.50 32.34 -23.49
C ASN A 307 -28.05 32.80 -23.28
N SER A 308 -27.50 32.59 -22.09
CA SER A 308 -26.10 32.90 -21.78
C SER A 308 -25.17 32.01 -22.62
N THR A 309 -24.32 32.62 -23.46
CA THR A 309 -23.35 31.92 -24.31
C THR A 309 -21.95 32.10 -23.73
N ILE A 310 -21.41 31.05 -23.11
CA ILE A 310 -20.04 30.97 -22.58
C ILE A 310 -19.44 29.63 -23.03
N GLY A 311 -18.15 29.63 -23.41
CA GLY A 311 -17.42 28.43 -23.81
C GLY A 311 -16.74 27.75 -22.62
N THR A 312 -15.95 28.52 -21.86
CA THR A 312 -15.20 28.06 -20.68
C THR A 312 -15.21 29.15 -19.60
N SER A 313 -14.88 28.80 -18.36
CA SER A 313 -14.62 29.79 -17.29
C SER A 313 -13.15 29.79 -16.86
N ILE A 314 -12.32 28.97 -17.52
CA ILE A 314 -10.90 28.77 -17.24
C ILE A 314 -10.11 29.63 -18.24
N PRO A 315 -9.18 30.48 -17.77
CA PRO A 315 -8.32 31.28 -18.65
C PRO A 315 -7.49 30.39 -19.58
N ASP A 316 -7.32 30.83 -20.82
CA ASP A 316 -6.43 30.15 -21.75
C ASP A 316 -4.96 30.41 -21.41
N LYS A 317 -4.15 29.35 -21.52
CA LYS A 317 -2.71 29.38 -21.23
C LYS A 317 -1.94 28.29 -21.97
N GLU A 318 -0.63 28.50 -22.12
CA GLU A 318 0.33 27.56 -22.72
C GLU A 318 0.96 26.59 -21.69
N ASP A 319 0.24 26.29 -20.60
CA ASP A 319 0.59 25.27 -19.61
C ASP A 319 -0.59 24.28 -19.52
N ILE A 320 -0.47 23.15 -20.24
CA ILE A 320 -1.57 22.20 -20.47
C ILE A 320 -1.63 21.16 -19.36
N ASN A 321 -0.49 20.82 -18.75
CA ASN A 321 -0.42 19.88 -17.64
C ASN A 321 -0.68 20.53 -16.26
N ASN A 322 -0.75 21.87 -16.19
CA ASN A 322 -0.94 22.67 -14.98
C ASN A 322 0.21 22.57 -13.97
N ASP A 323 1.45 22.40 -14.42
CA ASP A 323 2.64 22.38 -13.55
C ASP A 323 3.24 23.78 -13.31
N ASN A 324 2.64 24.82 -13.87
CA ASN A 324 3.06 26.23 -13.82
C ASN A 324 4.40 26.51 -14.52
N THR A 325 4.87 25.61 -15.36
CA THR A 325 6.06 25.79 -16.20
C THR A 325 5.72 25.59 -17.67
N LEU A 326 6.50 26.21 -18.55
CA LEU A 326 6.40 25.99 -19.98
C LEU A 326 7.38 24.90 -20.39
N ASN A 327 6.88 23.82 -20.96
CA ASN A 327 7.72 22.79 -21.54
C ASN A 327 7.94 23.04 -23.04
N GLU A 328 9.16 23.39 -23.42
CA GLU A 328 9.53 23.63 -24.83
C GLU A 328 10.09 22.38 -25.53
N SER A 329 10.39 21.33 -24.77
CA SER A 329 11.11 20.17 -25.29
C SER A 329 10.18 19.16 -25.96
N GLU A 330 10.53 18.73 -27.17
CA GLU A 330 9.81 17.66 -27.88
C GLU A 330 10.63 16.37 -27.89
N SER A 331 10.05 15.29 -27.38
CA SER A 331 10.58 13.94 -27.46
C SER A 331 9.44 12.94 -27.40
N TYR A 332 9.07 12.35 -28.54
CA TYR A 332 7.86 11.53 -28.66
C TYR A 332 8.01 10.40 -29.69
N PHE A 333 7.12 9.41 -29.56
CA PHE A 333 6.86 8.38 -30.55
C PHE A 333 5.70 8.80 -31.45
N GLN A 334 5.85 8.61 -32.75
CA GLN A 334 4.86 8.96 -33.76
C GLN A 334 4.22 7.72 -34.38
N TYR A 335 2.89 7.71 -34.41
CA TYR A 335 2.05 6.69 -35.03
C TYR A 335 1.26 7.32 -36.18
N LYS A 336 1.17 6.61 -37.30
CA LYS A 336 0.49 7.09 -38.51
C LYS A 336 -0.65 6.14 -38.86
N VAL A 337 -1.84 6.70 -39.03
CA VAL A 337 -3.04 6.02 -39.53
C VAL A 337 -3.36 6.60 -40.90
N GLU A 338 -3.38 5.74 -41.93
CA GLU A 338 -3.63 6.17 -43.30
C GLU A 338 -5.14 6.25 -43.56
N LEU A 339 -5.69 7.45 -43.71
CA LEU A 339 -7.11 7.63 -44.01
C LEU A 339 -7.27 7.71 -45.53
N LYS A 340 -7.34 6.52 -46.14
CA LYS A 340 -7.54 6.33 -47.57
C LYS A 340 -8.62 5.29 -47.79
N PRO A 341 -9.59 5.49 -48.71
CA PRO A 341 -10.65 4.51 -48.96
C PRO A 341 -10.16 3.08 -49.23
N GLU A 342 -9.03 2.94 -49.95
CA GLU A 342 -8.39 1.66 -50.27
C GLU A 342 -7.78 0.93 -49.05
N LYS A 343 -7.56 1.63 -47.94
CA LYS A 343 -6.95 1.13 -46.70
C LYS A 343 -7.94 1.00 -45.54
N MET A 344 -9.23 1.20 -45.80
CA MET A 344 -10.31 1.06 -44.81
C MET A 344 -10.92 -0.36 -44.84
N HIS A 345 -10.06 -1.37 -44.66
CA HIS A 345 -10.42 -2.78 -44.63
C HIS A 345 -9.93 -3.44 -43.33
N VAL A 346 -10.73 -4.35 -42.77
CA VAL A 346 -10.36 -5.10 -41.56
C VAL A 346 -9.12 -5.95 -41.83
N GLY A 347 -8.11 -5.84 -40.95
CA GLY A 347 -6.81 -6.52 -41.07
C GLY A 347 -5.68 -5.68 -41.67
N GLU A 348 -5.99 -4.50 -42.23
CA GLU A 348 -4.99 -3.52 -42.67
C GLU A 348 -5.09 -2.24 -41.83
N ASN A 349 -4.04 -1.40 -41.82
CA ASN A 349 -4.07 -0.05 -41.24
C ASN A 349 -4.53 0.00 -39.76
N PHE A 350 -4.15 -1.02 -38.98
CA PHE A 350 -4.54 -1.19 -37.56
C PHE A 350 -6.04 -1.39 -37.31
N ILE A 351 -6.83 -1.72 -38.33
CA ILE A 351 -8.28 -1.96 -38.20
C ILE A 351 -8.52 -3.41 -37.75
N THR A 352 -9.12 -3.59 -36.57
CA THR A 352 -9.43 -4.91 -36.00
C THR A 352 -10.84 -5.38 -36.27
N ASP A 353 -11.80 -4.46 -36.36
CA ASP A 353 -13.22 -4.79 -36.57
C ASP A 353 -13.97 -3.67 -37.31
N SER A 354 -15.15 -3.98 -37.83
CA SER A 354 -16.05 -3.01 -38.45
C SER A 354 -17.52 -3.34 -38.19
N ILE A 355 -18.32 -2.32 -37.85
CA ILE A 355 -19.76 -2.44 -37.61
C ILE A 355 -20.51 -1.57 -38.61
N LYS A 356 -21.50 -2.14 -39.30
CA LYS A 356 -22.38 -1.41 -40.22
C LYS A 356 -23.67 -1.00 -39.51
N VAL A 357 -23.84 0.29 -39.30
CA VAL A 357 -24.97 0.87 -38.55
C VAL A 357 -26.03 1.41 -39.51
N LYS A 358 -27.31 1.11 -39.22
CA LYS A 358 -28.46 1.63 -39.95
C LYS A 358 -29.06 2.81 -39.20
N VAL A 359 -29.11 3.98 -39.84
CA VAL A 359 -29.63 5.22 -39.25
C VAL A 359 -30.91 5.64 -39.95
N THR A 360 -31.89 6.12 -39.18
CA THR A 360 -33.07 6.83 -39.71
C THR A 360 -32.96 8.31 -39.35
N PHE A 361 -32.78 9.17 -40.35
CA PHE A 361 -32.59 10.60 -40.15
C PHE A 361 -33.89 11.33 -39.80
N PRO A 362 -33.82 12.57 -39.27
CA PRO A 362 -35.00 13.42 -38.99
C PRO A 362 -35.91 13.66 -40.20
N ASN A 363 -35.37 13.66 -41.42
CA ASN A 363 -36.13 13.75 -42.68
C ASN A 363 -36.74 12.40 -43.15
N LYS A 364 -36.69 11.36 -42.30
CA LYS A 364 -37.17 9.99 -42.54
C LYS A 364 -36.40 9.20 -43.62
N LYS A 365 -35.29 9.72 -44.14
CA LYS A 365 -34.39 8.93 -45.00
C LYS A 365 -33.61 7.93 -44.16
N VAL A 366 -33.36 6.76 -44.73
CA VAL A 366 -32.54 5.72 -44.11
C VAL A 366 -31.18 5.70 -44.79
N GLY A 367 -30.11 5.63 -43.99
CA GLY A 367 -28.75 5.49 -44.48
C GLY A 367 -27.99 4.38 -43.74
N TYR A 368 -26.86 3.97 -44.32
CA TYR A 368 -25.92 3.06 -43.68
C TYR A 368 -24.54 3.71 -43.59
N VAL A 369 -23.85 3.53 -42.47
CA VAL A 369 -22.47 3.97 -42.26
C VAL A 369 -21.68 2.88 -41.55
N ASN A 370 -20.39 2.77 -41.88
CA ASN A 370 -19.49 1.85 -41.18
C ASN A 370 -18.77 2.58 -40.04
N TRP A 371 -18.56 1.88 -38.94
CA TRP A 371 -17.67 2.26 -37.86
C TRP A 371 -16.52 1.26 -37.83
N TYR A 372 -15.29 1.74 -37.76
CA TYR A 372 -14.08 0.92 -37.76
C TYR A 372 -13.39 1.00 -36.41
N GLN A 373 -13.03 -0.13 -35.84
CA GLN A 373 -12.21 -0.20 -34.63
C GLN A 373 -10.74 -0.19 -35.03
N PHE A 374 -10.02 0.84 -34.60
CA PHE A 374 -8.57 0.93 -34.72
C PHE A 374 -7.94 0.54 -33.39
N ARG A 375 -6.92 -0.32 -33.44
CA ARG A 375 -6.09 -0.69 -32.29
C ARG A 375 -4.62 -0.61 -32.69
N ILE A 376 -3.95 0.44 -32.24
CA ILE A 376 -2.56 0.75 -32.60
C ILE A 376 -1.65 0.29 -31.45
N PRO A 377 -0.77 -0.70 -31.66
CA PRO A 377 0.21 -1.12 -30.65
C PRO A 377 1.24 -0.02 -30.41
N LEU A 378 1.51 0.31 -29.14
CA LEU A 378 2.50 1.32 -28.79
C LEU A 378 3.93 0.93 -29.18
N SER A 379 4.23 -0.37 -29.23
CA SER A 379 5.53 -0.87 -29.70
C SER A 379 5.78 -0.59 -31.18
N ASP A 380 4.74 -0.42 -31.99
CA ASP A 380 4.83 -0.30 -33.45
C ASP A 380 4.81 1.18 -33.89
N TYR A 381 5.75 1.96 -33.37
CA TYR A 381 5.90 3.38 -33.72
C TYR A 381 6.67 3.54 -35.04
N GLN A 382 6.24 4.48 -35.89
CA GLN A 382 6.90 4.72 -37.18
C GLN A 382 8.22 5.49 -37.02
N THR A 383 8.24 6.48 -36.13
CA THR A 383 9.39 7.37 -35.96
C THR A 383 9.52 7.79 -34.51
N LYS A 384 10.76 7.79 -34.02
CA LYS A 384 11.16 8.35 -32.73
C LYS A 384 11.78 9.72 -32.97
N VAL A 385 11.27 10.72 -32.25
CA VAL A 385 11.75 12.10 -32.30
C VAL A 385 12.33 12.46 -30.94
N GLY A 386 13.52 13.11 -30.92
CA GLY A 386 14.17 13.53 -29.69
C GLY A 386 14.84 12.39 -28.90
N ALA A 387 15.08 12.62 -27.61
CA ALA A 387 15.86 11.74 -26.74
C ALA A 387 14.97 10.83 -25.84
N ILE A 388 13.94 10.21 -26.42
CA ILE A 388 13.02 9.30 -25.71
C ILE A 388 13.38 7.84 -25.96
N GLU A 389 13.72 7.06 -24.92
CA GLU A 389 14.10 5.65 -25.07
C GLU A 389 12.96 4.67 -24.81
N ASP A 390 12.08 4.99 -23.87
CA ASP A 390 11.05 4.09 -23.38
C ASP A 390 9.72 4.80 -23.07
N PHE A 391 8.71 4.03 -22.66
CA PHE A 391 7.37 4.54 -22.36
C PHE A 391 7.17 4.88 -20.87
N LYS A 392 8.25 5.12 -20.11
CA LYS A 392 8.14 5.45 -18.67
C LYS A 392 7.73 6.89 -18.39
N SER A 393 7.89 7.80 -19.36
CA SER A 393 7.59 9.22 -19.19
C SER A 393 6.85 9.80 -20.39
N ILE A 394 5.60 9.37 -20.57
CA ILE A 394 4.67 9.85 -21.60
C ILE A 394 3.72 10.89 -20.99
N ARG A 395 4.00 12.18 -21.17
CA ARG A 395 3.26 13.27 -20.51
C ARG A 395 2.11 13.83 -21.34
N PHE A 396 2.25 13.81 -22.65
CA PHE A 396 1.31 14.44 -23.57
C PHE A 396 0.94 13.51 -24.72
N MET A 397 -0.26 13.73 -25.25
CA MET A 397 -0.72 13.16 -26.51
C MET A 397 -1.08 14.31 -27.46
N ARG A 398 -0.55 14.29 -28.67
CA ARG A 398 -0.95 15.21 -29.77
C ARG A 398 -1.51 14.41 -30.92
N MET A 399 -2.67 14.81 -31.40
CA MET A 399 -3.32 14.23 -32.57
C MET A 399 -3.40 15.28 -33.66
N PHE A 400 -3.01 14.95 -34.89
CA PHE A 400 -3.05 15.91 -35.99
C PHE A 400 -3.35 15.26 -37.33
N LEU A 401 -3.90 16.05 -38.25
CA LEU A 401 -4.23 15.66 -39.62
C LEU A 401 -3.33 16.40 -40.60
N LYS A 402 -2.93 15.72 -41.68
CA LYS A 402 -2.14 16.28 -42.78
C LYS A 402 -2.46 15.56 -44.11
N ASP A 403 -2.11 16.17 -45.22
CA ASP A 403 -2.17 15.63 -46.60
C ASP A 403 -3.58 15.59 -47.22
N PHE A 404 -4.59 16.16 -46.55
CA PHE A 404 -5.94 16.28 -47.10
C PHE A 404 -6.05 17.41 -48.12
N SER A 405 -6.78 17.16 -49.21
CA SER A 405 -7.05 18.18 -50.24
C SER A 405 -8.36 18.93 -50.01
N LYS A 406 -9.31 18.33 -49.29
CA LYS A 406 -10.63 18.90 -48.95
C LYS A 406 -10.95 18.69 -47.47
N GLU A 407 -11.99 19.36 -46.99
CA GLU A 407 -12.48 19.19 -45.62
C GLU A 407 -12.79 17.73 -45.26
N VAL A 408 -12.49 17.35 -44.02
CA VAL A 408 -12.73 16.01 -43.49
C VAL A 408 -13.26 16.08 -42.07
N HIS A 409 -14.22 15.20 -41.75
CA HIS A 409 -14.85 15.12 -40.43
C HIS A 409 -14.65 13.73 -39.83
N LEU A 410 -13.83 13.65 -38.79
CA LEU A 410 -13.59 12.43 -38.02
C LEU A 410 -14.51 12.40 -36.80
N ARG A 411 -15.18 11.28 -36.58
CA ARG A 411 -16.07 11.08 -35.43
C ARG A 411 -15.63 9.87 -34.63
N PHE A 412 -15.18 10.10 -33.41
CA PHE A 412 -14.65 9.07 -32.51
C PHE A 412 -15.72 8.67 -31.49
N ALA A 413 -16.25 7.46 -31.60
CA ALA A 413 -17.21 6.92 -30.63
C ALA A 413 -16.52 6.48 -29.34
N THR A 414 -15.27 6.02 -29.42
CA THR A 414 -14.35 5.76 -28.29
C THR A 414 -12.97 6.31 -28.67
N LEU A 415 -12.13 6.58 -27.68
CA LEU A 415 -10.73 6.96 -27.89
C LEU A 415 -10.01 6.77 -26.56
N ASP A 416 -9.35 5.64 -26.37
CA ASP A 416 -8.87 5.16 -25.07
C ASP A 416 -7.45 4.58 -25.16
N LEU A 417 -6.69 4.74 -24.07
CA LEU A 417 -5.41 4.07 -23.87
C LEU A 417 -5.71 2.77 -23.13
N VAL A 418 -5.54 1.65 -23.81
CA VAL A 418 -5.95 0.35 -23.30
C VAL A 418 -4.78 -0.32 -22.61
N ARG A 419 -5.01 -0.68 -21.35
CA ARG A 419 -4.10 -1.50 -20.55
C ARG A 419 -4.33 -2.98 -20.85
N SER A 420 -3.25 -3.72 -21.07
CA SER A 420 -3.31 -5.19 -21.03
C SER A 420 -3.03 -5.69 -19.60
N GLU A 421 -3.69 -6.77 -19.17
CA GLU A 421 -3.29 -7.46 -17.93
C GLU A 421 -2.20 -8.52 -18.17
N TRP A 422 -2.02 -8.91 -19.43
CA TRP A 422 -1.12 -9.96 -19.87
C TRP A 422 0.02 -9.34 -20.66
N ARG A 423 1.26 -9.77 -20.40
CA ARG A 423 2.45 -9.23 -21.03
C ARG A 423 3.03 -10.22 -22.03
N LYS A 424 3.45 -9.74 -23.21
CA LYS A 424 4.17 -10.56 -24.19
C LYS A 424 5.50 -11.05 -23.61
N TYR A 425 5.78 -12.34 -23.79
CA TYR A 425 7.07 -12.93 -23.46
C TYR A 425 7.99 -12.83 -24.68
N ASN A 426 8.99 -11.93 -24.62
CA ASN A 426 9.83 -11.59 -25.78
C ASN A 426 11.11 -12.44 -25.92
N PHE A 427 11.36 -13.37 -25.00
CA PHE A 427 12.55 -14.25 -25.05
C PHE A 427 12.23 -15.56 -25.76
N SER A 428 13.29 -16.24 -26.21
CA SER A 428 13.13 -17.48 -26.95
C SER A 428 12.42 -18.58 -26.17
N MET A 429 11.44 -19.19 -26.83
CA MET A 429 10.73 -20.38 -26.36
C MET A 429 10.88 -21.57 -27.30
N GLN A 430 11.85 -21.52 -28.22
CA GLN A 430 12.17 -22.64 -29.09
C GLN A 430 12.59 -23.87 -28.27
N GLU A 431 11.98 -25.02 -28.59
CA GLU A 431 12.23 -26.30 -27.91
C GLU A 431 13.74 -26.62 -27.90
N GLY A 432 14.30 -26.85 -26.70
CA GLY A 432 15.72 -27.13 -26.51
C GLY A 432 16.64 -25.90 -26.46
N ARG A 433 16.13 -24.69 -26.72
CA ARG A 433 16.87 -23.41 -26.62
C ARG A 433 16.27 -22.39 -25.65
N GLU A 434 15.20 -22.75 -24.93
CA GLU A 434 14.55 -21.93 -23.91
C GLU A 434 15.49 -21.38 -22.81
N SER A 435 16.67 -22.00 -22.62
CA SER A 435 17.69 -21.55 -21.67
C SER A 435 18.51 -20.34 -22.15
N VAL A 436 18.41 -19.95 -23.41
CA VAL A 436 19.18 -18.87 -24.02
C VAL A 436 18.45 -17.53 -23.86
N SER A 437 19.07 -16.56 -23.19
CA SER A 437 18.48 -15.22 -22.93
C SER A 437 18.69 -14.25 -24.09
N ILE A 438 18.50 -14.71 -25.33
CA ILE A 438 18.56 -13.87 -26.53
C ILE A 438 17.11 -13.62 -26.97
N PRO A 439 16.71 -12.36 -27.25
CA PRO A 439 15.42 -12.07 -27.87
C PRO A 439 15.26 -12.86 -29.18
N GLU A 440 14.07 -13.38 -29.46
CA GLU A 440 13.86 -14.13 -30.69
C GLU A 440 13.87 -13.24 -31.94
N PRO A 441 14.36 -13.75 -33.08
CA PRO A 441 14.24 -13.04 -34.36
C PRO A 441 12.76 -12.88 -34.75
N GLU A 442 12.44 -11.78 -35.43
CA GLU A 442 11.08 -11.36 -35.84
C GLU A 442 10.44 -12.23 -36.96
N ASP A 443 10.91 -13.45 -37.19
CA ASP A 443 10.46 -14.29 -38.31
C ASP A 443 8.97 -14.71 -38.20
N ALA A 444 8.40 -14.64 -36.99
CA ALA A 444 6.99 -14.91 -36.69
C ALA A 444 6.32 -13.69 -36.03
N SER A 445 5.20 -13.23 -36.60
CA SER A 445 4.40 -12.14 -36.01
C SER A 445 3.48 -12.68 -34.92
N PHE A 446 3.48 -12.03 -33.76
CA PHE A 446 2.64 -12.40 -32.62
C PHE A 446 1.86 -11.20 -32.10
N ASP A 447 0.56 -11.22 -32.35
CA ASP A 447 -0.37 -10.18 -31.95
C ASP A 447 -1.30 -10.64 -30.83
N VAL A 448 -1.63 -9.70 -29.95
CA VAL A 448 -2.44 -9.93 -28.75
C VAL A 448 -3.59 -8.95 -28.75
N SER A 449 -4.79 -9.49 -28.68
CA SER A 449 -6.02 -8.69 -28.67
C SER A 449 -7.01 -9.26 -27.66
N ALA A 450 -8.16 -8.62 -27.52
CA ALA A 450 -9.31 -9.17 -26.83
C ALA A 450 -10.50 -9.25 -27.79
N VAL A 451 -11.30 -10.31 -27.64
CA VAL A 451 -12.65 -10.42 -28.21
C VAL A 451 -13.66 -10.37 -27.09
N ASN A 452 -14.80 -9.73 -27.33
CA ASN A 452 -15.84 -9.57 -26.32
C ASN A 452 -17.24 -9.76 -26.91
N ILE A 453 -18.21 -9.98 -26.02
CA ILE A 453 -19.62 -10.21 -26.42
C ILE A 453 -20.32 -8.94 -26.92
N GLU A 454 -19.94 -7.77 -26.40
CA GLU A 454 -20.60 -6.50 -26.72
C GLU A 454 -20.27 -5.96 -28.12
N GLU A 455 -19.02 -6.12 -28.56
CA GLU A 455 -18.47 -5.58 -29.80
C GLU A 455 -18.31 -6.68 -30.86
N ASN A 456 -17.79 -7.86 -30.50
CA ASN A 456 -17.41 -8.91 -31.48
C ASN A 456 -18.46 -10.03 -31.62
N GLY A 457 -19.67 -9.83 -31.10
CA GLY A 457 -20.78 -10.81 -31.21
C GLY A 457 -21.28 -11.06 -32.64
N ASN A 458 -20.88 -10.23 -33.62
CA ASN A 458 -21.21 -10.38 -35.04
C ASN A 458 -19.98 -10.59 -35.95
N ARG A 459 -18.81 -10.91 -35.38
CA ARG A 459 -17.56 -11.16 -36.12
C ARG A 459 -17.69 -12.36 -37.08
N TRP A 460 -16.93 -12.35 -38.19
CA TRP A 460 -16.75 -13.46 -39.14
C TRP A 460 -15.24 -13.78 -39.26
N PRO A 461 -14.80 -15.04 -39.42
CA PRO A 461 -15.55 -16.28 -39.69
C PRO A 461 -16.24 -16.92 -38.48
N VAL A 462 -15.76 -16.66 -37.26
CA VAL A 462 -16.38 -17.09 -36.00
C VAL A 462 -16.79 -15.87 -35.19
N ASN A 463 -18.05 -15.81 -34.77
CA ASN A 463 -18.52 -14.78 -33.85
C ASN A 463 -18.29 -15.18 -32.40
N TYR A 464 -18.05 -14.19 -31.55
CA TYR A 464 -17.85 -14.45 -30.13
C TYR A 464 -19.16 -14.87 -29.46
N VAL A 465 -19.14 -16.00 -28.75
CA VAL A 465 -20.26 -16.52 -27.95
C VAL A 465 -19.76 -16.88 -26.55
N LEU A 466 -20.60 -16.72 -25.54
CA LEU A 466 -20.25 -17.07 -24.17
C LEU A 466 -19.87 -18.55 -24.05
N PRO A 467 -18.81 -18.89 -23.29
CA PRO A 467 -18.48 -20.29 -23.02
C PRO A 467 -19.63 -21.03 -22.33
N PRO A 468 -19.80 -22.33 -22.58
CA PRO A 468 -20.86 -23.12 -21.98
C PRO A 468 -20.88 -23.04 -20.44
N GLY A 469 -22.02 -22.65 -19.87
CA GLY A 469 -22.22 -22.54 -18.43
C GLY A 469 -21.66 -21.26 -17.78
N ILE A 470 -21.13 -20.33 -18.59
CA ILE A 470 -20.79 -18.98 -18.14
C ILE A 470 -21.95 -18.04 -18.46
N THR A 471 -22.28 -17.19 -17.48
CA THR A 471 -23.26 -16.12 -17.62
C THR A 471 -22.58 -14.80 -17.34
N ARG A 472 -23.01 -13.73 -18.03
CA ARG A 472 -22.51 -12.38 -17.77
C ARG A 472 -22.77 -12.00 -16.31
N GLU A 473 -21.77 -11.38 -15.68
CA GLU A 473 -21.91 -10.88 -14.32
C GLU A 473 -22.94 -9.76 -14.28
N THR A 474 -23.77 -9.73 -13.26
CA THR A 474 -24.79 -8.69 -13.07
C THR A 474 -24.35 -7.74 -11.98
N ASP A 475 -24.33 -6.44 -12.25
CA ASP A 475 -24.01 -5.43 -11.25
C ASP A 475 -25.21 -5.23 -10.29
N PRO A 476 -25.11 -5.59 -9.00
CA PRO A 476 -26.19 -5.45 -8.04
C PRO A 476 -26.33 -4.03 -7.48
N TYR A 477 -25.37 -3.13 -7.74
CA TYR A 477 -25.42 -1.76 -7.23
C TYR A 477 -26.39 -0.86 -8.01
N ASN A 478 -26.74 -1.26 -9.23
CA ASN A 478 -27.72 -0.54 -10.04
C ASN A 478 -29.15 -1.00 -9.71
N PRO A 479 -30.14 -0.07 -9.68
CA PRO A 479 -31.55 -0.42 -9.45
C PRO A 479 -32.17 -1.24 -10.59
N GLN A 480 -31.50 -1.34 -11.74
CA GLN A 480 -31.79 -2.28 -12.83
C GLN A 480 -30.63 -3.25 -12.97
N VAL A 481 -30.94 -4.51 -13.26
CA VAL A 481 -29.94 -5.56 -13.47
C VAL A 481 -29.22 -5.27 -14.79
N VAL A 482 -27.97 -4.80 -14.71
CA VAL A 482 -27.10 -4.58 -15.87
C VAL A 482 -26.10 -5.72 -15.97
N GLN A 483 -26.04 -6.36 -17.14
CA GLN A 483 -25.01 -7.34 -17.43
C GLN A 483 -23.71 -6.65 -17.83
N GLN A 484 -22.61 -7.06 -17.22
CA GLN A 484 -21.28 -6.58 -17.56
C GLN A 484 -20.77 -7.23 -18.84
N ASN A 485 -19.80 -6.58 -19.48
CA ASN A 485 -19.12 -7.14 -20.65
C ASN A 485 -18.35 -8.41 -20.25
N GLU A 486 -18.27 -9.35 -21.18
CA GLU A 486 -17.51 -10.59 -21.02
C GLU A 486 -16.53 -10.68 -22.20
N GLN A 487 -15.28 -11.05 -21.90
CA GLN A 487 -14.16 -10.95 -22.85
C GLN A 487 -13.19 -12.12 -22.71
N ALA A 488 -12.59 -12.51 -23.84
CA ALA A 488 -11.50 -13.49 -23.93
C ALA A 488 -10.25 -12.85 -24.54
N ILE A 489 -9.08 -13.36 -24.16
CA ILE A 489 -7.82 -12.94 -24.77
C ILE A 489 -7.59 -13.69 -26.07
N VAL A 490 -7.02 -13.02 -27.07
CA VAL A 490 -6.74 -13.54 -28.41
C VAL A 490 -5.23 -13.59 -28.59
N LEU A 491 -4.72 -14.76 -28.94
CA LEU A 491 -3.34 -15.01 -29.30
C LEU A 491 -3.29 -15.31 -30.80
N LYS A 492 -2.83 -14.35 -31.61
CA LYS A 492 -2.72 -14.51 -33.06
C LYS A 492 -1.25 -14.66 -33.43
N ALA A 493 -0.86 -15.85 -33.88
CA ALA A 493 0.48 -16.09 -34.41
C ALA A 493 0.43 -16.30 -35.93
N ILE A 494 1.35 -15.66 -36.64
CA ILE A 494 1.54 -15.80 -38.07
C ILE A 494 2.97 -16.31 -38.31
N ASN A 495 3.10 -17.39 -39.10
CA ASN A 495 4.37 -18.04 -39.43
C ASN A 495 5.16 -18.58 -38.22
N LEU A 496 4.47 -19.18 -37.24
CA LEU A 496 5.10 -19.83 -36.08
C LEU A 496 5.90 -21.06 -36.52
N GLN A 497 7.23 -21.03 -36.34
CA GLN A 497 8.17 -22.04 -36.82
C GLN A 497 8.06 -23.39 -36.09
N ASP A 498 8.57 -24.48 -36.67
CA ASP A 498 8.61 -25.81 -36.05
C ASP A 498 9.40 -25.77 -34.72
N GLY A 499 8.77 -26.24 -33.64
CA GLY A 499 9.34 -26.23 -32.30
C GLY A 499 9.35 -24.87 -31.61
N ASP A 500 8.71 -23.84 -32.17
CA ASP A 500 8.63 -22.50 -31.60
C ASP A 500 7.31 -22.27 -30.84
N ALA A 501 7.34 -21.35 -29.87
CA ALA A 501 6.20 -20.96 -29.06
C ALA A 501 6.15 -19.45 -28.82
N ARG A 502 4.93 -18.94 -28.67
CA ARG A 502 4.66 -17.54 -28.28
C ARG A 502 3.71 -17.54 -27.09
N ALA A 503 4.03 -16.72 -26.10
CA ALA A 503 3.31 -16.74 -24.84
C ALA A 503 3.12 -15.35 -24.25
N LEU A 504 2.12 -15.26 -23.38
CA LEU A 504 1.87 -14.15 -22.49
C LEU A 504 2.03 -14.60 -21.06
N PHE A 505 2.43 -13.69 -20.18
CA PHE A 505 2.49 -13.96 -18.76
C PHE A 505 1.78 -12.88 -17.94
N LYS A 506 1.30 -13.31 -16.79
CA LYS A 506 0.67 -12.49 -15.77
C LYS A 506 1.30 -12.79 -14.42
N ASN A 507 1.73 -11.75 -13.72
CA ASN A 507 2.24 -11.88 -12.37
C ASN A 507 1.06 -11.96 -11.39
N VAL A 508 1.11 -12.92 -10.48
CA VAL A 508 0.06 -13.22 -9.50
C VAL A 508 0.69 -13.50 -8.13
N ASN A 509 -0.13 -13.58 -7.08
CA ASN A 509 0.30 -14.10 -5.78
C ASN A 509 -0.82 -15.01 -5.26
N LEU A 510 -0.76 -16.30 -5.62
CA LEU A 510 -1.83 -17.26 -5.39
C LEU A 510 -1.30 -18.52 -4.69
N ASP A 511 -2.13 -19.07 -3.81
CA ASP A 511 -1.95 -20.40 -3.21
C ASP A 511 -3.03 -21.32 -3.74
N LEU A 512 -2.64 -22.29 -4.57
CA LEU A 512 -3.59 -23.20 -5.23
C LEU A 512 -3.88 -24.47 -4.42
N ARG A 513 -3.24 -24.68 -3.26
CA ARG A 513 -3.30 -25.95 -2.53
C ARG A 513 -4.69 -26.32 -2.01
N ASN A 514 -5.56 -25.33 -1.82
CA ASN A 514 -6.93 -25.51 -1.34
C ASN A 514 -7.93 -25.88 -2.45
N TYR A 515 -7.47 -25.93 -3.70
CA TYR A 515 -8.28 -26.21 -4.88
C TYR A 515 -7.83 -27.51 -5.53
N LYS A 516 -8.75 -28.25 -6.13
CA LYS A 516 -8.43 -29.52 -6.80
C LYS A 516 -8.23 -29.36 -8.30
N ARG A 517 -8.90 -28.39 -8.92
CA ARG A 517 -8.88 -28.24 -10.38
C ARG A 517 -8.67 -26.80 -10.82
N LEU A 518 -7.80 -26.61 -11.80
CA LEU A 518 -7.62 -25.36 -12.55
C LEU A 518 -8.29 -25.53 -13.91
N LYS A 519 -9.18 -24.60 -14.29
CA LYS A 519 -9.94 -24.67 -15.54
C LYS A 519 -9.77 -23.40 -16.36
N MET A 520 -9.74 -23.54 -17.68
CA MET A 520 -9.74 -22.42 -18.62
C MET A 520 -10.30 -22.89 -19.97
N PHE A 521 -11.17 -22.10 -20.60
CA PHE A 521 -11.68 -22.39 -21.94
C PHE A 521 -10.69 -21.94 -23.00
N VAL A 522 -10.61 -22.71 -24.09
CA VAL A 522 -9.77 -22.40 -25.23
C VAL A 522 -10.54 -22.64 -26.52
N HIS A 523 -10.45 -21.68 -27.43
CA HIS A 523 -10.96 -21.74 -28.78
C HIS A 523 -9.78 -21.61 -29.74
N ALA A 524 -9.85 -22.27 -30.89
CA ALA A 524 -8.88 -22.13 -31.95
C ALA A 524 -9.59 -22.01 -33.29
N GLU A 525 -9.15 -21.06 -34.12
CA GLU A 525 -9.55 -20.92 -35.50
C GLU A 525 -8.32 -20.80 -36.41
N ALA A 526 -8.44 -21.31 -37.63
CA ALA A 526 -7.44 -21.07 -38.65
C ALA A 526 -7.47 -19.59 -39.06
N ILE A 527 -6.41 -19.10 -39.71
CA ILE A 527 -6.46 -17.81 -40.44
C ILE A 527 -6.84 -18.08 -41.90
N ASP A 528 -6.25 -19.12 -42.49
CA ASP A 528 -6.63 -19.70 -43.77
C ASP A 528 -7.11 -21.14 -43.54
N GLU A 529 -8.36 -21.42 -43.91
CA GLU A 529 -9.09 -22.67 -43.62
C GLU A 529 -8.32 -23.92 -44.09
N ASN A 530 -7.53 -23.82 -45.16
CA ASN A 530 -6.83 -24.97 -45.74
C ASN A 530 -5.40 -25.16 -45.20
N ALA A 531 -4.86 -24.21 -44.44
CA ALA A 531 -3.45 -24.20 -44.05
C ALA A 531 -3.15 -24.92 -42.72
N LEU A 532 -4.17 -25.13 -41.87
CA LEU A 532 -4.02 -25.67 -40.53
C LEU A 532 -4.98 -26.83 -40.29
N LYS A 533 -4.51 -27.91 -39.67
CA LYS A 533 -5.35 -29.07 -39.31
C LYS A 533 -5.45 -29.27 -37.79
N ASP A 534 -6.48 -30.01 -37.40
CA ASP A 534 -6.71 -30.38 -36.01
C ASP A 534 -5.49 -31.06 -35.38
N GLY A 535 -5.12 -30.55 -34.20
CA GLY A 535 -4.03 -31.07 -33.40
C GLY A 535 -2.65 -30.78 -33.99
N GLU A 536 -2.46 -29.87 -34.95
CA GLU A 536 -1.12 -29.41 -35.36
C GLU A 536 -0.53 -28.42 -34.34
N ILE A 537 -1.35 -27.53 -33.77
CA ILE A 537 -0.95 -26.56 -32.75
C ILE A 537 -1.37 -27.02 -31.35
N THR A 538 -0.58 -26.67 -30.34
CA THR A 538 -0.91 -26.86 -28.92
C THR A 538 -1.05 -25.52 -28.21
N ALA A 539 -1.99 -25.45 -27.26
CA ALA A 539 -2.00 -24.42 -26.23
C ALA A 539 -1.33 -24.96 -24.97
N PHE A 540 -0.63 -24.11 -24.23
CA PHE A 540 -0.07 -24.49 -22.95
C PHE A 540 -0.30 -23.42 -21.88
N ILE A 541 -0.32 -23.87 -20.63
CA ILE A 541 -0.32 -23.03 -19.44
C ILE A 541 0.85 -23.43 -18.53
N ARG A 542 1.72 -22.47 -18.19
CA ARG A 542 2.75 -22.62 -17.16
C ARG A 542 2.33 -21.92 -15.88
N VAL A 543 2.51 -22.58 -14.75
CA VAL A 543 2.28 -22.01 -13.41
C VAL A 543 3.47 -22.29 -12.51
N GLY A 544 3.97 -21.27 -11.82
CA GLY A 544 5.16 -21.45 -10.99
C GLY A 544 5.65 -20.20 -10.28
N THR A 545 6.88 -20.28 -9.74
CA THR A 545 7.58 -19.14 -9.14
C THR A 545 8.27 -18.27 -10.18
N ASP A 546 8.58 -18.85 -11.35
CA ASP A 546 9.10 -18.16 -12.53
C ASP A 546 8.56 -18.82 -13.82
N TYR A 547 8.95 -18.29 -14.98
CA TYR A 547 8.49 -18.71 -16.31
C TYR A 547 9.45 -19.66 -17.05
N LYS A 548 10.66 -19.92 -16.51
CA LYS A 548 11.77 -20.54 -17.26
C LYS A 548 12.43 -21.72 -16.55
N ASP A 549 12.63 -21.63 -15.24
CA ASP A 549 13.43 -22.59 -14.48
C ASP A 549 12.58 -23.37 -13.47
N ASN A 550 11.52 -22.79 -12.91
CA ASN A 550 10.68 -23.38 -11.87
C ASN A 550 9.19 -23.23 -12.20
N TYR A 551 8.68 -24.15 -13.03
CA TYR A 551 7.28 -24.17 -13.45
C TYR A 551 6.71 -25.59 -13.60
N TYR A 552 5.39 -25.68 -13.45
CA TYR A 552 4.56 -26.76 -13.98
C TYR A 552 3.95 -26.29 -15.31
N GLU A 553 4.00 -27.10 -16.35
CA GLU A 553 3.32 -26.82 -17.63
C GLU A 553 2.28 -27.90 -17.91
N TYR A 554 1.12 -27.48 -18.42
CA TYR A 554 0.11 -28.37 -18.97
C TYR A 554 -0.17 -27.96 -20.42
N GLU A 555 -0.15 -28.91 -21.34
CA GLU A 555 -0.21 -28.70 -22.78
C GLU A 555 -1.33 -29.51 -23.42
N VAL A 556 -2.15 -28.84 -24.24
CA VAL A 556 -3.37 -29.37 -24.88
C VAL A 556 -3.28 -29.18 -26.39
N PRO A 557 -3.40 -30.23 -27.22
CA PRO A 557 -3.53 -30.10 -28.67
C PRO A 557 -4.90 -29.55 -29.06
N LEU A 558 -4.91 -28.53 -29.92
CA LEU A 558 -6.13 -27.78 -30.25
C LEU A 558 -6.89 -28.38 -31.43
N VAL A 559 -8.22 -28.44 -31.31
CA VAL A 559 -9.18 -28.74 -32.38
C VAL A 559 -9.72 -27.42 -32.93
N LEU A 560 -9.78 -27.29 -34.25
CA LEU A 560 -10.19 -26.06 -34.90
C LEU A 560 -11.71 -25.94 -34.97
N THR A 561 -12.20 -24.70 -34.85
CA THR A 561 -13.61 -24.39 -35.04
C THR A 561 -13.90 -24.25 -36.54
N PRO A 562 -14.96 -24.90 -37.07
CA PRO A 562 -15.32 -24.77 -38.48
C PRO A 562 -15.68 -23.34 -38.88
N TYR A 563 -15.35 -22.96 -40.13
CA TYR A 563 -15.76 -21.68 -40.67
C TYR A 563 -17.25 -21.68 -41.03
N LEU A 564 -17.91 -20.55 -40.76
CA LEU A 564 -19.29 -20.33 -41.19
C LEU A 564 -19.36 -19.67 -42.57
N ALA A 565 -20.39 -20.03 -43.33
CA ALA A 565 -20.75 -19.32 -44.55
C ALA A 565 -21.02 -17.83 -44.23
N LYS A 566 -20.51 -16.93 -45.07
CA LYS A 566 -20.60 -15.47 -44.87
C LYS A 566 -22.03 -15.02 -44.58
N GLY A 567 -22.23 -14.34 -43.46
CA GLY A 567 -23.55 -13.88 -42.97
C GLY A 567 -24.28 -14.86 -42.04
N SER A 568 -23.72 -16.04 -41.77
CA SER A 568 -24.19 -16.95 -40.72
C SER A 568 -23.44 -16.70 -39.41
N LYS A 569 -24.08 -16.98 -38.27
CA LYS A 569 -23.47 -16.88 -36.95
C LYS A 569 -23.78 -18.09 -36.06
N TYR A 570 -22.86 -18.42 -35.18
CA TYR A 570 -23.08 -19.36 -34.08
C TYR A 570 -24.12 -18.78 -33.12
N SER A 571 -25.05 -19.62 -32.70
CA SER A 571 -26.19 -19.23 -31.87
C SER A 571 -25.77 -19.10 -30.41
N GLU A 572 -25.81 -17.88 -29.87
CA GLU A 572 -25.51 -17.56 -28.47
C GLU A 572 -26.41 -18.34 -27.48
N ASN A 573 -27.67 -18.61 -27.85
CA ASN A 573 -28.65 -19.25 -26.98
C ASN A 573 -28.66 -20.79 -27.03
N LYS A 574 -27.75 -21.43 -27.79
CA LYS A 574 -27.72 -22.89 -27.96
C LYS A 574 -26.40 -23.45 -27.45
N ILE A 575 -26.47 -24.26 -26.40
CA ILE A 575 -25.30 -24.94 -25.80
C ILE A 575 -24.53 -25.76 -26.85
N SER A 576 -25.22 -26.43 -27.79
CA SER A 576 -24.56 -27.17 -28.87
C SER A 576 -23.70 -26.28 -29.76
N SER A 577 -24.12 -25.04 -29.99
CA SER A 577 -23.37 -24.06 -30.78
C SER A 577 -22.19 -23.50 -30.00
N GLN A 578 -22.39 -23.22 -28.71
CA GLN A 578 -21.32 -22.77 -27.80
C GLN A 578 -20.22 -23.83 -27.68
N LYS A 579 -20.57 -25.12 -27.63
CA LYS A 579 -19.60 -26.23 -27.59
C LYS A 579 -18.82 -26.45 -28.90
N ILE A 580 -19.30 -25.91 -30.02
CA ILE A 580 -18.53 -25.92 -31.28
C ILE A 580 -17.44 -24.84 -31.22
N VAL A 581 -17.78 -23.64 -30.72
CA VAL A 581 -16.81 -22.55 -30.55
C VAL A 581 -15.85 -22.82 -29.38
N TRP A 582 -16.34 -23.39 -28.28
CA TRP A 582 -15.55 -23.78 -27.11
C TRP A 582 -15.61 -25.30 -26.91
N PRO A 583 -14.84 -26.10 -27.69
CA PRO A 583 -14.81 -27.55 -27.54
C PRO A 583 -14.32 -27.99 -26.17
N ASP A 584 -15.00 -28.97 -25.58
CA ASP A 584 -14.57 -29.59 -24.31
C ASP A 584 -13.15 -30.21 -24.45
N SER A 585 -12.72 -30.60 -25.66
CA SER A 585 -11.39 -31.14 -25.95
C SER A 585 -10.26 -30.11 -25.85
N ASN A 586 -10.57 -28.83 -26.06
CA ASN A 586 -9.59 -27.74 -25.99
C ASN A 586 -9.51 -27.14 -24.59
N GLN A 587 -10.48 -27.43 -23.73
CA GLN A 587 -10.55 -26.87 -22.40
C GLN A 587 -9.41 -27.41 -21.53
N PHE A 588 -8.71 -26.50 -20.83
CA PHE A 588 -7.88 -26.89 -19.72
C PHE A 588 -8.77 -27.34 -18.56
N ASP A 589 -8.68 -28.61 -18.16
CA ASP A 589 -9.29 -29.14 -16.94
C ASP A 589 -8.23 -29.93 -16.17
N ILE A 590 -7.39 -29.17 -15.46
CA ILE A 590 -6.16 -29.69 -14.87
C ILE A 590 -6.45 -30.11 -13.44
N ASN A 591 -6.25 -31.39 -13.12
CA ASN A 591 -6.20 -31.85 -11.74
C ASN A 591 -4.86 -31.46 -11.11
N LEU A 592 -4.87 -30.54 -10.14
CA LEU A 592 -3.66 -29.99 -9.52
C LEU A 592 -2.84 -31.05 -8.77
N GLU A 593 -3.46 -32.17 -8.37
CA GLU A 593 -2.74 -33.31 -7.79
C GLU A 593 -1.74 -33.91 -8.79
N LEU A 594 -2.03 -33.85 -10.10
CA LEU A 594 -1.12 -34.35 -11.13
C LEU A 594 0.20 -33.59 -11.16
N PHE A 595 0.21 -32.28 -10.86
CA PHE A 595 1.43 -31.49 -10.73
C PHE A 595 2.31 -31.98 -9.58
N THR A 596 1.70 -32.26 -8.42
CA THR A 596 2.47 -32.84 -7.30
C THR A 596 3.00 -34.23 -7.65
N LYS A 597 2.19 -35.05 -8.35
CA LYS A 597 2.54 -36.42 -8.74
C LYS A 597 3.70 -36.48 -9.73
N ILE A 598 3.69 -35.64 -10.78
CA ILE A 598 4.78 -35.59 -11.76
C ILE A 598 6.10 -35.14 -11.10
N LYS A 599 6.04 -34.17 -10.18
CA LYS A 599 7.21 -33.74 -9.40
C LYS A 599 7.78 -34.87 -8.54
N THR A 600 6.92 -35.61 -7.84
CA THR A 600 7.34 -36.78 -7.06
C THR A 600 7.95 -37.87 -7.95
N ASN A 601 7.31 -38.20 -9.08
CA ASN A 601 7.84 -39.20 -10.02
C ASN A 601 9.22 -38.81 -10.57
N ARG A 602 9.38 -37.55 -10.98
CA ARG A 602 10.69 -37.02 -11.39
C ARG A 602 11.73 -37.14 -10.27
N ASN A 603 11.38 -36.74 -9.05
CA ASN A 603 12.29 -36.84 -7.90
C ASN A 603 12.74 -38.28 -7.63
N LEU A 604 11.82 -39.25 -7.75
CA LEU A 604 12.14 -40.66 -7.63
C LEU A 604 13.08 -41.13 -8.74
N GLU A 605 12.82 -40.78 -10.00
CA GLU A 605 13.68 -41.15 -11.12
C GLU A 605 15.06 -40.49 -11.09
N LYS A 606 15.14 -39.22 -10.66
CA LYS A 606 16.42 -38.52 -10.46
C LYS A 606 17.31 -39.24 -9.44
N ASN A 607 16.72 -39.88 -8.43
CA ASN A 607 17.46 -40.58 -7.39
C ASN A 607 17.86 -42.02 -7.78
N LEU A 608 17.47 -42.50 -8.98
CA LEU A 608 17.91 -43.81 -9.48
C LEU A 608 19.35 -43.72 -10.02
N ILE A 609 20.16 -44.72 -9.67
CA ILE A 609 21.55 -44.83 -10.14
C ILE A 609 21.55 -45.01 -11.67
N GLY A 610 22.25 -44.13 -12.40
CA GLY A 610 22.34 -44.16 -13.85
C GLY A 610 21.23 -43.41 -14.61
N SER A 611 20.38 -42.65 -13.91
CA SER A 611 19.35 -41.81 -14.51
C SER A 611 19.94 -40.52 -15.11
N ASN A 612 19.46 -40.12 -16.29
CA ASN A 612 19.81 -38.85 -16.94
C ASN A 612 18.85 -37.70 -16.56
N VAL A 613 17.91 -37.93 -15.65
CA VAL A 613 16.91 -36.94 -15.24
C VAL A 613 17.52 -35.96 -14.23
N SER A 614 17.48 -34.67 -14.54
CA SER A 614 17.98 -33.60 -13.66
C SER A 614 16.88 -32.62 -13.25
N MET A 615 17.18 -31.74 -12.31
CA MET A 615 16.25 -30.67 -11.88
C MET A 615 16.05 -29.62 -12.98
N ASN A 616 17.06 -29.42 -13.82
CA ASN A 616 17.09 -28.36 -14.85
C ASN A 616 16.57 -28.85 -16.20
N THR A 617 16.30 -30.15 -16.34
CA THR A 617 15.71 -30.77 -17.53
C THR A 617 14.21 -30.91 -17.35
N GLU A 618 13.46 -30.63 -18.41
CA GLU A 618 12.00 -30.81 -18.41
C GLU A 618 11.65 -32.30 -18.33
N TYR A 619 10.83 -32.68 -17.36
CA TYR A 619 10.30 -34.02 -17.21
C TYR A 619 8.84 -34.06 -17.62
N LYS A 620 8.46 -34.99 -18.51
CA LYS A 620 7.14 -35.06 -19.15
C LYS A 620 6.36 -36.30 -18.70
N MET A 621 5.05 -36.15 -18.51
CA MET A 621 4.09 -37.23 -18.24
C MET A 621 2.81 -37.00 -19.05
N VAL A 622 2.12 -38.08 -19.45
CA VAL A 622 0.81 -37.98 -20.10
C VAL A 622 -0.28 -37.88 -19.04
N ASP A 623 -1.29 -37.05 -19.26
CA ASP A 623 -2.47 -36.98 -18.38
C ASP A 623 -3.26 -38.31 -18.45
N PRO A 624 -3.48 -39.01 -17.32
CA PRO A 624 -4.28 -40.23 -17.29
C PRO A 624 -5.76 -40.02 -17.68
N GLU A 625 -6.33 -38.85 -17.42
CA GLU A 625 -7.73 -38.52 -17.76
C GLU A 625 -7.87 -38.12 -19.24
N HIS A 626 -6.82 -37.51 -19.82
CA HIS A 626 -6.79 -37.03 -21.20
C HIS A 626 -5.49 -37.45 -21.90
N THR A 627 -5.49 -38.60 -22.56
CA THR A 627 -4.27 -39.22 -23.11
C THR A 627 -3.56 -38.43 -24.21
N SER A 628 -4.21 -37.40 -24.75
CA SER A 628 -3.64 -36.46 -25.73
C SER A 628 -2.88 -35.29 -25.10
N ASN A 629 -3.04 -35.07 -23.79
CA ASN A 629 -2.48 -33.91 -23.09
C ASN A 629 -1.17 -34.27 -22.38
N TYR A 630 -0.26 -33.31 -22.29
CA TYR A 630 1.02 -33.46 -21.62
C TYR A 630 1.11 -32.59 -20.37
N ILE A 631 1.76 -33.15 -19.35
CA ILE A 631 2.10 -32.47 -18.10
C ILE A 631 3.61 -32.46 -18.00
N LYS A 632 4.19 -31.32 -17.65
CA LYS A 632 5.64 -31.15 -17.57
C LYS A 632 6.03 -30.44 -16.29
N VAL A 633 7.23 -30.73 -15.79
CA VAL A 633 7.81 -30.07 -14.63
C VAL A 633 9.29 -29.78 -14.86
N LYS A 634 9.72 -28.57 -14.51
CA LYS A 634 11.11 -28.14 -14.51
C LYS A 634 11.40 -27.35 -13.23
N GLY A 635 12.57 -27.56 -12.62
CA GLY A 635 12.95 -26.92 -11.36
C GLY A 635 12.16 -27.39 -10.15
N ASN A 636 12.06 -26.55 -9.13
CA ASN A 636 11.28 -26.83 -7.91
C ASN A 636 10.08 -25.87 -7.78
N PRO A 637 9.10 -25.90 -8.70
CA PRO A 637 7.91 -25.07 -8.60
C PRO A 637 7.11 -25.42 -7.34
N SER A 638 6.30 -24.48 -6.88
CA SER A 638 5.39 -24.68 -5.76
C SER A 638 4.00 -24.12 -6.06
N LEU A 639 2.97 -24.90 -5.72
CA LEU A 639 1.57 -24.47 -5.73
C LEU A 639 1.22 -23.53 -4.55
N SER A 640 2.09 -23.42 -3.54
CA SER A 640 1.85 -22.58 -2.36
C SER A 640 2.05 -21.08 -2.61
N SER A 641 2.89 -20.73 -3.57
CA SER A 641 3.24 -19.35 -3.90
C SER A 641 3.50 -19.27 -5.40
N ILE A 642 2.40 -19.31 -6.15
CA ILE A 642 2.45 -19.07 -7.59
C ILE A 642 2.62 -17.58 -7.81
N ARG A 643 3.71 -17.23 -8.49
CA ARG A 643 4.10 -15.85 -8.79
C ARG A 643 3.79 -15.46 -10.23
N THR A 644 3.77 -16.43 -11.13
CA THR A 644 3.50 -16.19 -12.53
C THR A 644 2.63 -17.30 -13.11
N ILE A 645 1.72 -16.87 -13.98
CA ILE A 645 0.95 -17.73 -14.87
C ILE A 645 1.30 -17.29 -16.28
N MET A 646 1.70 -18.22 -17.12
CA MET A 646 1.98 -17.99 -18.52
C MET A 646 1.06 -18.85 -19.37
N ILE A 647 0.47 -18.26 -20.40
CA ILE A 647 -0.38 -18.95 -21.37
C ILE A 647 0.20 -18.71 -22.76
N GLY A 648 0.19 -19.72 -23.62
CA GLY A 648 0.79 -19.59 -24.93
C GLY A 648 0.33 -20.61 -25.93
N ILE A 649 0.77 -20.41 -27.16
CA ILE A 649 0.57 -21.29 -28.30
C ILE A 649 1.93 -21.78 -28.78
N ARG A 650 2.00 -23.06 -29.12
CA ARG A 650 3.23 -23.74 -29.56
C ARG A 650 2.94 -24.51 -30.84
N ASN A 651 3.90 -24.45 -31.76
CA ASN A 651 4.01 -25.38 -32.88
C ASN A 651 5.01 -26.47 -32.44
N PRO A 652 4.55 -27.64 -31.95
CA PRO A 652 5.45 -28.65 -31.39
C PRO A 652 6.44 -29.13 -32.44
N SER A 653 7.68 -29.44 -32.07
CA SER A 653 8.62 -29.92 -33.09
C SER A 653 8.24 -31.30 -33.61
N LYS A 654 8.38 -31.49 -34.93
CA LYS A 654 8.27 -32.80 -35.60
C LYS A 654 9.05 -33.92 -34.91
N ASN A 655 10.21 -33.62 -34.31
CA ASN A 655 11.06 -34.63 -33.66
C ASN A 655 10.56 -35.07 -32.28
N ASN A 656 9.66 -34.30 -31.66
CA ASN A 656 9.20 -34.51 -30.28
C ASN A 656 7.76 -35.08 -30.20
N ARG A 657 7.11 -35.34 -31.34
CA ARG A 657 5.75 -35.92 -31.38
C ARG A 657 5.72 -37.44 -31.36
N ARG A 658 4.75 -37.98 -30.62
CA ARG A 658 4.43 -39.41 -30.59
C ARG A 658 3.74 -39.90 -31.87
N ASN A 659 3.13 -38.99 -32.63
CA ASN A 659 2.46 -39.24 -33.91
C ASN A 659 3.15 -38.45 -35.03
N ASN A 660 3.67 -39.16 -36.02
CA ASN A 660 4.44 -38.68 -37.17
C ASN A 660 3.62 -37.87 -38.20
N LYS A 661 2.54 -37.19 -37.78
CA LYS A 661 1.59 -36.46 -38.64
C LYS A 661 1.96 -34.99 -38.85
N ASP A 662 3.07 -34.55 -38.29
CA ASP A 662 3.57 -33.18 -38.40
C ASP A 662 4.33 -32.98 -39.71
N ASP A 663 3.99 -31.92 -40.45
CA ASP A 663 4.68 -31.56 -41.69
C ASP A 663 5.97 -30.76 -41.43
N GLY A 664 6.18 -30.24 -40.21
CA GLY A 664 7.33 -29.43 -39.84
C GLY A 664 7.37 -28.06 -40.54
N LEU A 665 6.21 -27.56 -40.99
CA LEU A 665 6.08 -26.27 -41.65
C LEU A 665 5.63 -25.18 -40.67
N PRO A 666 5.91 -23.89 -40.96
CA PRO A 666 5.37 -22.79 -40.18
C PRO A 666 3.84 -22.76 -40.22
N LYS A 667 3.22 -22.44 -39.07
CA LYS A 667 1.76 -22.45 -38.90
C LYS A 667 1.25 -21.07 -38.48
N SER A 668 0.02 -20.77 -38.87
CA SER A 668 -0.66 -19.50 -38.56
C SER A 668 -2.02 -19.80 -37.96
N VAL A 669 -2.31 -19.25 -36.79
CA VAL A 669 -3.48 -19.60 -35.96
C VAL A 669 -3.94 -18.42 -35.13
N GLU A 670 -5.23 -18.37 -34.85
CA GLU A 670 -5.80 -17.49 -33.84
C GLU A 670 -6.45 -18.32 -32.73
N VAL A 671 -6.04 -18.07 -31.48
CA VAL A 671 -6.49 -18.83 -30.31
C VAL A 671 -7.10 -17.89 -29.28
N TRP A 672 -8.31 -18.18 -28.81
CA TRP A 672 -8.93 -17.42 -27.73
C TRP A 672 -8.85 -18.21 -26.42
N MET A 673 -8.51 -17.53 -25.32
CA MET A 673 -8.47 -18.12 -23.99
C MET A 673 -9.37 -17.33 -23.05
N ASN A 674 -10.19 -18.03 -22.27
CA ASN A 674 -11.20 -17.39 -21.44
C ASN A 674 -11.38 -18.12 -20.09
N GLU A 675 -11.84 -17.37 -19.09
CA GLU A 675 -12.30 -17.87 -17.78
C GLU A 675 -11.26 -18.78 -17.09
N LEU A 676 -10.11 -18.22 -16.72
CA LEU A 676 -9.13 -18.92 -15.89
C LEU A 676 -9.61 -18.96 -14.44
N ARG A 677 -10.09 -20.13 -14.02
CA ARG A 677 -10.72 -20.31 -12.70
C ARG A 677 -10.23 -21.53 -11.95
N LEU A 678 -10.37 -21.47 -10.63
CA LEU A 678 -10.16 -22.60 -9.75
C LEU A 678 -11.50 -23.21 -9.35
N SER A 679 -11.55 -24.54 -9.25
CA SER A 679 -12.78 -25.26 -8.92
C SER A 679 -12.51 -26.44 -7.98
N LYS A 680 -13.58 -26.88 -7.31
CA LYS A 680 -13.58 -27.97 -6.30
C LYS A 680 -12.63 -27.69 -5.14
N PHE A 681 -13.13 -27.00 -4.13
CA PHE A 681 -12.40 -26.74 -2.90
C PHE A 681 -12.09 -28.04 -2.14
N ASP A 682 -11.06 -28.00 -1.30
CA ASP A 682 -10.85 -29.05 -0.30
C ASP A 682 -11.84 -28.89 0.86
N GLU A 683 -12.86 -29.76 0.88
CA GLU A 683 -13.93 -29.78 1.89
C GLU A 683 -13.54 -30.54 3.17
N ARG A 684 -12.28 -30.98 3.31
CA ARG A 684 -11.80 -31.64 4.53
C ARG A 684 -11.90 -30.68 5.73
N GLY A 685 -12.70 -31.05 6.72
CA GLY A 685 -12.81 -30.33 7.99
C GLY A 685 -11.70 -30.70 8.97
N GLY A 686 -11.39 -29.78 9.89
CA GLY A 686 -10.56 -30.06 11.05
C GLY A 686 -11.39 -30.13 12.33
N TRP A 687 -10.84 -30.75 13.38
CA TRP A 687 -11.43 -30.74 14.71
C TRP A 687 -10.45 -30.12 15.71
N ALA A 688 -10.99 -29.65 16.82
CA ALA A 688 -10.21 -29.26 17.99
C ALA A 688 -10.83 -29.83 19.25
N ALA A 689 -10.00 -30.31 20.16
CA ALA A 689 -10.41 -30.73 21.49
C ALA A 689 -9.55 -30.04 22.53
N THR A 690 -10.20 -29.48 23.55
CA THR A 690 -9.53 -28.87 24.70
C THR A 690 -10.05 -29.52 25.97
N ALA A 691 -9.12 -29.93 26.83
CA ALA A 691 -9.39 -30.50 28.13
C ALA A 691 -8.66 -29.68 29.18
N ARG A 692 -9.34 -29.30 30.26
CA ARG A 692 -8.76 -28.55 31.37
C ARG A 692 -9.20 -29.16 32.69
N LEU A 693 -8.23 -29.48 33.53
CA LEU A 693 -8.40 -29.94 34.90
C LEU A 693 -7.81 -28.90 35.85
N THR A 694 -8.51 -28.57 36.92
CA THR A 694 -7.99 -27.71 37.99
C THR A 694 -8.40 -28.29 39.33
N THR A 695 -7.42 -28.66 40.13
CA THR A 695 -7.59 -29.30 41.43
C THR A 695 -7.09 -28.36 42.52
N LYS A 696 -7.95 -28.03 43.48
CA LYS A 696 -7.59 -27.24 44.66
C LYS A 696 -7.36 -28.16 45.86
N LEU A 697 -6.17 -28.08 46.46
CA LEU A 697 -5.76 -28.84 47.63
C LEU A 697 -5.97 -28.01 48.91
N ALA A 698 -7.23 -27.73 49.27
CA ALA A 698 -7.60 -26.89 50.41
C ALA A 698 -6.82 -25.55 50.45
N ASP A 699 -6.03 -25.33 51.51
CA ASP A 699 -5.17 -24.16 51.73
C ASP A 699 -3.73 -24.36 51.25
N LEU A 700 -3.35 -25.56 50.78
CA LEU A 700 -1.99 -25.89 50.36
C LEU A 700 -1.69 -25.37 48.96
N GLY A 701 -2.63 -25.41 48.02
CA GLY A 701 -2.36 -24.98 46.65
C GLY A 701 -3.37 -25.39 45.59
N THR A 702 -3.04 -25.10 44.33
CA THR A 702 -3.84 -25.46 43.15
C THR A 702 -2.93 -26.06 42.08
N ILE A 703 -3.36 -27.17 41.50
CA ILE A 703 -2.72 -27.80 40.34
C ILE A 703 -3.67 -27.65 39.15
N SER A 704 -3.20 -27.10 38.04
CA SER A 704 -3.92 -26.99 36.79
C SER A 704 -3.20 -27.74 35.68
N ALA A 705 -3.95 -28.52 34.91
CA ALA A 705 -3.47 -29.17 33.71
C ALA A 705 -4.40 -28.85 32.54
N SER A 706 -3.85 -28.49 31.39
CA SER A 706 -4.58 -28.34 30.14
C SER A 706 -3.94 -29.16 29.05
N GLY A 707 -4.76 -29.70 28.16
CA GLY A 707 -4.35 -30.33 26.92
C GLY A 707 -5.24 -29.81 25.80
N ALA A 708 -4.64 -29.41 24.68
CA ALA A 708 -5.35 -29.00 23.49
C ALA A 708 -4.75 -29.68 22.26
N LYS A 709 -5.62 -30.11 21.35
CA LYS A 709 -5.19 -30.64 20.05
C LYS A 709 -6.13 -30.13 18.98
N SER A 710 -5.59 -29.57 17.90
CA SER A 710 -6.33 -29.18 16.70
C SER A 710 -5.65 -29.68 15.44
N THR A 711 -6.44 -30.05 14.44
CA THR A 711 -5.95 -30.59 13.16
C THR A 711 -6.06 -29.55 12.03
N PRO A 712 -5.35 -29.75 10.89
CA PRO A 712 -5.54 -28.95 9.69
C PRO A 712 -7.01 -28.89 9.27
N GLY A 713 -7.42 -27.75 8.71
CA GLY A 713 -8.80 -27.42 8.36
C GLY A 713 -9.62 -26.80 9.50
N PHE A 714 -9.12 -26.81 10.74
CA PHE A 714 -9.81 -26.16 11.87
C PHE A 714 -9.68 -24.63 11.79
N GLY A 715 -10.76 -23.93 12.08
CA GLY A 715 -10.86 -22.47 12.05
C GLY A 715 -12.23 -22.00 12.51
N SER A 716 -12.36 -20.71 12.74
CA SER A 716 -13.65 -20.07 13.00
C SER A 716 -14.45 -19.87 11.69
N ILE A 717 -15.75 -19.61 11.78
CA ILE A 717 -16.68 -19.65 10.63
C ILE A 717 -16.37 -18.51 9.62
N GLU A 718 -15.92 -17.37 10.12
CA GLU A 718 -15.54 -16.19 9.35
C GLU A 718 -14.22 -16.33 8.58
N LYS A 719 -13.38 -17.33 8.92
CA LYS A 719 -12.10 -17.52 8.24
C LYS A 719 -12.30 -17.98 6.80
N LYS A 720 -11.64 -17.28 5.89
CA LYS A 720 -11.54 -17.71 4.49
C LYS A 720 -10.77 -19.04 4.41
N LEU A 721 -10.97 -19.76 3.31
CA LEU A 721 -10.37 -21.08 3.11
C LEU A 721 -8.83 -21.06 3.27
N ASP A 722 -8.17 -20.01 2.78
CA ASP A 722 -6.71 -19.86 2.85
C ASP A 722 -6.17 -19.54 4.25
N GLU A 723 -7.02 -19.03 5.15
CA GLU A 723 -6.70 -18.60 6.53
C GLU A 723 -6.92 -19.71 7.57
N ARG A 724 -7.46 -20.86 7.15
CA ARG A 724 -7.67 -22.02 8.01
C ARG A 724 -6.33 -22.67 8.40
N GLN A 725 -6.32 -23.33 9.54
CA GLN A 725 -5.13 -23.97 10.08
C GLN A 725 -4.59 -25.05 9.11
N ARG A 726 -3.27 -25.09 8.88
CA ARG A 726 -2.59 -26.07 7.99
C ARG A 726 -1.57 -26.94 8.71
N GLU A 727 -1.60 -26.90 10.04
CA GLU A 727 -0.68 -27.62 10.90
C GLU A 727 -1.50 -28.40 11.92
N THR A 728 -1.00 -29.50 12.46
CA THR A 728 -1.57 -30.11 13.67
C THR A 728 -0.92 -29.45 14.87
N ILE A 729 -1.70 -28.78 15.71
CA ILE A 729 -1.21 -28.13 16.92
C ILE A 729 -1.57 -29.04 18.09
N THR A 730 -0.57 -29.43 18.87
CA THR A 730 -0.73 -30.21 20.10
C THR A 730 -0.07 -29.45 21.24
N GLN A 731 -0.84 -29.13 22.28
CA GLN A 731 -0.38 -28.37 23.43
C GLN A 731 -0.70 -29.13 24.71
N TYR A 732 0.25 -29.16 25.65
CA TYR A 732 0.03 -29.65 27.01
C TYR A 732 0.68 -28.70 27.99
N ASP A 733 -0.08 -28.28 29.00
CA ASP A 733 0.39 -27.39 30.06
C ASP A 733 0.04 -27.99 31.41
N VAL A 734 1.01 -28.00 32.32
CA VAL A 734 0.84 -28.40 33.70
C VAL A 734 1.46 -27.31 34.58
N SER A 735 0.68 -26.77 35.50
CA SER A 735 1.17 -25.79 36.45
C SER A 735 0.65 -26.08 37.86
N ALA A 736 1.49 -25.79 38.85
CA ALA A 736 1.21 -25.98 40.26
C ALA A 736 1.59 -24.71 41.02
N ASN A 737 0.66 -24.21 41.83
CA ASN A 737 0.88 -23.15 42.81
C ASN A 737 0.74 -23.78 44.19
N ILE A 738 1.82 -23.81 44.97
CA ILE A 738 1.89 -24.48 46.27
C ILE A 738 2.39 -23.50 47.33
N GLU A 739 1.65 -23.30 48.41
CA GLU A 739 2.08 -22.55 49.59
C GLU A 739 2.80 -23.49 50.57
N LEU A 740 4.10 -23.66 50.38
CA LEU A 740 4.94 -24.50 51.25
C LEU A 740 5.05 -23.94 52.67
N GLY A 741 4.68 -22.68 52.89
CA GLY A 741 4.61 -22.04 54.21
C GLY A 741 3.66 -22.78 55.17
N LYS A 742 2.64 -23.47 54.64
CA LYS A 742 1.66 -24.24 55.41
C LYS A 742 2.25 -25.48 56.11
N PHE A 743 3.45 -25.93 55.74
CA PHE A 743 4.16 -27.01 56.45
C PHE A 743 4.85 -26.54 57.74
N PHE A 744 4.97 -25.23 57.95
CA PHE A 744 5.51 -24.66 59.19
C PHE A 744 4.38 -24.37 60.20
N PRO A 745 4.67 -24.44 61.51
CA PRO A 745 3.75 -24.00 62.55
C PRO A 745 3.23 -22.56 62.32
N GLU A 746 1.94 -22.34 62.52
CA GLU A 746 1.26 -21.06 62.24
C GLU A 746 1.85 -19.88 63.01
N ASN A 747 2.41 -20.12 64.20
CA ASN A 747 3.06 -19.11 65.04
C ASN A 747 4.37 -18.55 64.45
N ILE A 748 5.00 -19.23 63.49
CA ILE A 748 6.20 -18.74 62.79
C ILE A 748 5.81 -17.79 61.65
N GLY A 749 4.64 -18.00 61.03
CA GLY A 749 4.11 -17.12 59.98
C GLY A 749 4.91 -17.13 58.67
N VAL A 750 5.57 -18.24 58.33
CA VAL A 750 6.34 -18.38 57.07
C VAL A 750 5.41 -18.36 55.86
N SER A 751 5.71 -17.54 54.87
CA SER A 751 5.11 -17.61 53.54
C SER A 751 6.17 -18.02 52.52
N LEU A 752 5.88 -19.10 51.80
CA LEU A 752 6.76 -19.73 50.82
C LEU A 752 5.91 -20.21 49.63
N PRO A 753 5.45 -19.29 48.75
CA PRO A 753 4.71 -19.66 47.55
C PRO A 753 5.67 -20.13 46.46
N LEU A 754 5.46 -21.37 46.02
CA LEU A 754 6.16 -22.03 44.92
C LEU A 754 5.22 -22.16 43.72
N TYR A 755 5.63 -21.62 42.59
CA TYR A 755 5.03 -21.87 41.28
C TYR A 755 5.93 -22.79 40.47
N MET A 756 5.35 -23.81 39.87
CA MET A 756 6.00 -24.68 38.90
C MET A 756 5.12 -24.75 37.65
N GLY A 757 5.70 -24.62 36.47
CA GLY A 757 4.99 -24.68 35.21
C GLY A 757 5.80 -25.40 34.15
N TYR A 758 5.15 -26.31 33.43
CA TYR A 758 5.67 -27.05 32.29
C TYR A 758 4.67 -26.95 31.15
N SER A 759 5.10 -26.44 30.00
CA SER A 759 4.25 -26.24 28.83
C SER A 759 5.00 -26.69 27.59
N VAL A 760 4.35 -27.47 26.73
CA VAL A 760 4.90 -27.92 25.45
C VAL A 760 3.87 -27.69 24.37
N GLU A 761 4.27 -26.94 23.34
CA GLU A 761 3.52 -26.77 22.09
C GLU A 761 4.30 -27.45 20.96
N MET A 762 3.64 -28.35 20.24
CA MET A 762 4.15 -29.01 19.04
C MET A 762 3.27 -28.61 17.86
N LYS A 763 3.89 -28.18 16.75
CA LYS A 763 3.21 -27.93 15.48
C LYS A 763 3.80 -28.81 14.41
N ASP A 764 2.96 -29.67 13.85
CA ASP A 764 3.30 -30.56 12.75
C ASP A 764 2.69 -30.04 11.45
N PRO A 765 3.48 -29.55 10.48
CA PRO A 765 2.92 -29.03 9.24
C PRO A 765 2.30 -30.14 8.38
N GLU A 766 1.18 -29.84 7.70
CA GLU A 766 0.55 -30.77 6.75
C GLU A 766 1.41 -30.97 5.49
N TYR A 767 2.12 -29.92 5.06
CA TYR A 767 2.98 -29.90 3.87
C TYR A 767 4.46 -29.91 4.24
N ASN A 768 5.30 -30.43 3.35
CA ASN A 768 6.75 -30.44 3.52
C ASN A 768 7.32 -29.01 3.41
N PRO A 769 8.02 -28.45 4.41
CA PRO A 769 8.60 -27.11 4.33
C PRO A 769 9.61 -26.92 3.18
N LEU A 770 10.26 -27.99 2.72
CA LEU A 770 11.18 -27.96 1.56
C LEU A 770 10.45 -27.93 0.22
N GLU A 771 9.28 -28.55 0.16
CA GLU A 771 8.43 -28.69 -1.02
C GLU A 771 6.98 -28.41 -0.59
N PRO A 772 6.61 -27.13 -0.39
CA PRO A 772 5.39 -26.73 0.31
C PRO A 772 4.08 -27.06 -0.43
N ASP A 773 4.19 -27.63 -1.62
CA ASP A 773 3.11 -28.21 -2.42
C ASP A 773 2.90 -29.72 -2.20
N ILE A 774 3.87 -30.43 -1.61
CA ILE A 774 3.79 -31.86 -1.33
C ILE A 774 3.38 -32.09 0.13
N GLN A 775 2.35 -32.91 0.33
CA GLN A 775 1.93 -33.32 1.68
C GLN A 775 3.01 -34.15 2.37
N MET A 776 3.20 -33.94 3.67
CA MET A 776 4.23 -34.62 4.48
C MET A 776 4.12 -36.15 4.42
N ASN A 777 2.90 -36.69 4.29
CA ASN A 777 2.69 -38.14 4.17
C ASN A 777 3.14 -38.72 2.82
N ASN A 778 3.23 -37.90 1.77
CA ASN A 778 3.59 -38.31 0.41
C ASN A 778 5.07 -38.05 0.08
N SER A 779 5.81 -37.35 0.96
CA SER A 779 7.24 -37.08 0.75
C SER A 779 8.08 -38.36 0.92
N VAL A 780 9.12 -38.49 0.09
CA VAL A 780 10.15 -39.54 0.23
C VAL A 780 10.93 -39.29 1.53
N ALA A 781 11.06 -40.30 2.40
CA ALA A 781 11.64 -40.18 3.75
C ALA A 781 10.83 -39.29 4.73
N SER A 782 9.51 -39.47 4.76
CA SER A 782 8.56 -38.73 5.60
C SER A 782 8.95 -38.68 7.09
N ASP A 783 9.49 -39.74 7.68
CA ASP A 783 9.81 -39.77 9.12
C ASP A 783 11.00 -38.90 9.52
N SER A 784 12.03 -38.78 8.67
CA SER A 784 13.17 -37.90 8.94
C SER A 784 12.80 -36.44 8.70
N ILE A 785 12.09 -36.16 7.60
CA ILE A 785 11.61 -34.82 7.27
C ILE A 785 10.61 -34.32 8.31
N ARG A 786 9.66 -35.16 8.77
CA ARG A 786 8.68 -34.78 9.81
C ARG A 786 9.37 -34.36 11.11
N LYS A 787 10.40 -35.08 11.56
CA LYS A 787 11.16 -34.70 12.76
C LYS A 787 11.91 -33.37 12.62
N LEU A 788 12.34 -33.03 11.41
CA LEU A 788 13.00 -31.76 11.10
C LEU A 788 11.99 -30.61 10.96
N ALA A 789 10.84 -30.88 10.33
CA ALA A 789 9.78 -29.92 10.07
C ALA A 789 8.94 -29.58 11.32
N GLN A 790 8.90 -30.47 12.31
CA GLN A 790 8.15 -30.28 13.54
C GLN A 790 8.70 -29.09 14.34
N GLN A 791 7.84 -28.09 14.55
CA GLN A 791 8.12 -26.99 15.45
C GLN A 791 7.77 -27.40 16.88
N ILE A 792 8.69 -27.20 17.82
CA ILE A 792 8.47 -27.44 19.24
C ILE A 792 8.84 -26.19 20.02
N THR A 793 7.94 -25.75 20.89
CA THR A 793 8.20 -24.74 21.92
C THR A 793 7.94 -25.36 23.29
N GLU A 794 8.99 -25.54 24.08
CA GLU A 794 8.93 -26.06 25.44
C GLU A 794 9.26 -24.92 26.42
N ARG A 795 8.41 -24.73 27.43
CA ARG A 795 8.57 -23.72 28.47
C ARG A 795 8.58 -24.40 29.83
N LYS A 796 9.61 -24.12 30.62
CA LYS A 796 9.78 -24.59 32.00
C LYS A 796 9.89 -23.37 32.90
N SER A 797 9.22 -23.40 34.04
CA SER A 797 9.23 -22.29 34.99
C SER A 797 9.16 -22.82 36.43
N ILE A 798 10.06 -22.33 37.28
CA ILE A 798 10.10 -22.61 38.72
C ILE A 798 10.33 -21.27 39.41
N ASN A 799 9.31 -20.77 40.10
CA ASN A 799 9.34 -19.44 40.70
C ASN A 799 8.93 -19.53 42.17
N ILE A 800 9.83 -19.15 43.07
CA ILE A 800 9.57 -18.95 44.48
C ILE A 800 9.56 -17.45 44.72
N THR A 801 8.41 -16.87 45.03
CA THR A 801 8.27 -15.40 45.11
C THR A 801 8.07 -14.94 46.54
N ASN A 802 8.70 -13.84 46.93
CA ASN A 802 8.47 -13.16 48.20
C ASN A 802 8.46 -14.08 49.44
N VAL A 803 9.44 -14.98 49.53
CA VAL A 803 9.66 -15.83 50.70
C VAL A 803 9.93 -14.94 51.89
N ARG A 804 9.08 -14.98 52.91
CA ARG A 804 9.21 -14.09 54.06
C ARG A 804 8.59 -14.70 55.31
N VAL A 805 8.98 -14.15 56.46
CA VAL A 805 8.41 -14.50 57.77
C VAL A 805 7.48 -13.37 58.21
N ASN A 806 6.17 -13.62 58.22
CA ASN A 806 5.15 -12.66 58.63
C ASN A 806 5.00 -12.69 60.16
N ASN A 807 5.90 -12.04 60.91
CA ASN A 807 5.77 -12.00 62.38
C ASN A 807 5.27 -10.63 62.90
N LEU A 808 4.16 -10.64 63.64
CA LEU A 808 3.44 -9.47 64.19
C LEU A 808 3.85 -9.12 65.64
N VAL A 809 5.06 -9.49 66.08
CA VAL A 809 5.48 -9.27 67.48
C VAL A 809 6.15 -7.91 67.67
N LYS A 810 5.80 -7.25 68.79
CA LYS A 810 6.10 -5.87 69.24
C LYS A 810 7.56 -5.36 69.19
N ASN A 811 8.55 -6.14 68.75
CA ASN A 811 9.95 -5.72 68.72
C ASN A 811 10.56 -5.90 67.31
N GLN A 812 10.57 -4.80 66.55
CA GLN A 812 11.29 -4.66 65.29
C GLN A 812 12.77 -4.37 65.58
N GLY A 813 13.52 -5.42 65.95
CA GLY A 813 14.97 -5.35 66.01
C GLY A 813 15.59 -5.28 64.61
N ILE A 814 16.78 -4.70 64.51
CA ILE A 814 17.54 -4.61 63.25
C ILE A 814 17.77 -6.01 62.65
N LEU A 815 18.10 -7.01 63.48
CA LEU A 815 18.40 -8.37 63.04
C LEU A 815 17.18 -9.32 63.03
N ASN A 816 15.94 -8.80 62.97
CA ASN A 816 14.74 -9.65 62.93
C ASN A 816 14.60 -10.34 61.55
N PRO A 817 14.43 -11.68 61.46
CA PRO A 817 14.17 -12.39 60.22
C PRO A 817 12.96 -11.90 59.43
N ALA A 818 11.98 -11.26 60.08
CA ALA A 818 10.83 -10.65 59.41
C ALA A 818 11.21 -9.48 58.48
N ASN A 819 12.41 -8.92 58.61
CA ASN A 819 12.94 -7.90 57.72
C ASN A 819 13.52 -8.50 56.43
N LEU A 820 13.71 -9.82 56.35
CA LEU A 820 14.27 -10.51 55.20
C LEU A 820 13.16 -11.06 54.30
N SER A 821 13.30 -10.85 53.00
CA SER A 821 12.51 -11.54 51.98
C SER A 821 13.36 -11.97 50.80
N GLY A 822 13.11 -13.18 50.29
CA GLY A 822 13.82 -13.76 49.14
C GLY A 822 12.90 -14.03 47.96
N SER A 823 13.42 -14.04 46.75
CA SER A 823 12.73 -14.57 45.56
C SER A 823 13.73 -15.24 44.65
N TYR A 824 13.30 -16.33 44.03
CA TYR A 824 14.07 -17.08 43.05
C TYR A 824 13.15 -17.40 41.88
N ALA A 825 13.59 -17.13 40.65
CA ALA A 825 12.85 -17.46 39.45
C ALA A 825 13.79 -18.12 38.45
N TRP A 826 13.36 -19.24 37.89
CA TRP A 826 14.06 -19.95 36.83
C TRP A 826 13.06 -20.22 35.72
N ASN A 827 13.32 -19.66 34.54
CA ASN A 827 12.51 -19.92 33.35
C ASN A 827 13.41 -20.36 32.21
N GLU A 828 12.99 -21.38 31.48
CA GLU A 828 13.68 -21.89 30.30
C GLU A 828 12.66 -22.02 29.16
N THR A 829 12.99 -21.45 28.00
CA THR A 829 12.25 -21.65 26.76
C THR A 829 13.16 -22.34 25.76
N TYR A 830 12.80 -23.54 25.37
CA TYR A 830 13.44 -24.28 24.29
C TYR A 830 12.56 -24.21 23.05
N TYR A 831 13.17 -23.96 21.89
CA TYR A 831 12.51 -23.79 20.62
C TYR A 831 13.29 -24.52 19.53
N LYS A 832 12.60 -25.18 18.62
CA LYS A 832 13.15 -25.62 17.34
C LYS A 832 12.05 -25.55 16.29
N ASP A 833 12.42 -25.36 15.04
CA ASP A 833 11.52 -25.44 13.89
C ASP A 833 12.29 -26.01 12.68
N PHE A 834 11.79 -25.79 11.47
CA PHE A 834 12.45 -26.22 10.24
C PHE A 834 13.81 -25.53 9.99
N ASN A 835 13.94 -24.24 10.29
CA ASN A 835 15.13 -23.42 10.04
C ASN A 835 16.09 -23.39 11.23
N THR A 836 15.59 -23.57 12.46
CA THR A 836 16.32 -23.51 13.72
C THR A 836 16.49 -24.91 14.28
N GLU A 837 17.74 -25.39 14.40
CA GLU A 837 18.05 -26.69 14.97
C GLU A 837 17.70 -26.74 16.46
N PHE A 838 18.11 -25.70 17.19
CA PHE A 838 17.64 -25.41 18.54
C PHE A 838 17.86 -23.94 18.87
N ARG A 839 17.03 -23.42 19.76
CA ARG A 839 17.17 -22.15 20.44
C ARG A 839 16.75 -22.34 21.89
N SER A 840 17.62 -22.03 22.83
CA SER A 840 17.39 -22.16 24.27
C SER A 840 17.63 -20.81 24.91
N GLU A 841 16.61 -20.31 25.60
CA GLU A 841 16.66 -19.09 26.40
C GLU A 841 16.37 -19.46 27.85
N ARG A 842 17.35 -19.27 28.73
CA ARG A 842 17.24 -19.51 30.16
C ARG A 842 17.45 -18.23 30.93
N THR A 843 16.46 -17.84 31.72
CA THR A 843 16.53 -16.70 32.65
C THR A 843 16.51 -17.21 34.08
N GLU A 844 17.46 -16.77 34.89
CA GLU A 844 17.49 -17.03 36.33
C GLU A 844 17.55 -15.69 37.07
N ARG A 845 16.72 -15.52 38.09
CA ARG A 845 16.69 -14.33 38.91
C ARG A 845 16.71 -14.69 40.37
N TRP A 846 17.66 -14.11 41.08
CA TRP A 846 17.75 -14.16 42.53
C TRP A 846 17.48 -12.78 43.05
N ALA A 847 16.59 -12.61 44.03
CA ALA A 847 16.36 -11.33 44.67
C ALA A 847 16.32 -11.52 46.17
N PHE A 848 17.14 -10.76 46.89
CA PHE A 848 17.16 -10.71 48.35
C PHE A 848 16.89 -9.28 48.77
N THR A 849 15.95 -9.11 49.68
CA THR A 849 15.58 -7.80 50.22
C THR A 849 15.65 -7.88 51.74
N TYR A 850 16.40 -6.97 52.33
CA TYR A 850 16.39 -6.67 53.74
C TYR A 850 15.72 -5.30 53.90
N ASN A 851 14.64 -5.23 54.67
CA ASN A 851 13.87 -4.01 54.85
C ASN A 851 13.52 -3.82 56.32
N TYR A 852 14.36 -3.07 57.01
CA TYR A 852 14.19 -2.68 58.40
C TYR A 852 13.47 -1.33 58.48
N ASN A 853 12.26 -1.34 59.02
CA ASN A 853 11.52 -0.12 59.34
C ASN A 853 11.34 -0.03 60.85
N ALA A 854 11.71 1.10 61.44
CA ALA A 854 11.59 1.30 62.87
C ALA A 854 11.03 2.67 63.23
N ARG A 855 10.45 2.72 64.42
CA ARG A 855 9.97 3.94 65.06
C ARG A 855 10.79 4.19 66.32
N PRO A 856 12.04 4.67 66.19
CA PRO A 856 12.91 4.91 67.35
C PRO A 856 12.26 5.85 68.35
N LYS A 857 12.42 5.55 69.65
CA LYS A 857 12.02 6.49 70.70
C LYS A 857 12.95 7.69 70.69
N ASN A 858 12.38 8.88 70.67
CA ASN A 858 13.13 10.14 70.76
C ASN A 858 13.67 10.34 72.17
N ILE A 859 14.98 10.54 72.33
CA ILE A 859 15.64 10.76 73.63
C ILE A 859 15.83 12.26 73.83
N THR A 860 15.37 12.78 74.98
CA THR A 860 15.40 14.20 75.36
C THR A 860 16.15 14.40 76.69
N PRO A 861 17.51 14.36 76.69
CA PRO A 861 18.30 14.24 77.92
C PRO A 861 18.13 15.40 78.91
N PHE A 862 17.88 16.62 78.43
CA PHE A 862 17.80 17.83 79.27
C PHE A 862 16.36 18.29 79.56
N GLU A 863 15.34 17.59 79.06
CA GLU A 863 13.93 18.00 79.19
C GLU A 863 13.50 18.15 80.66
N LYS A 864 13.99 17.26 81.52
CA LYS A 864 13.71 17.23 82.97
C LYS A 864 14.67 18.07 83.82
N SER A 865 15.68 18.73 83.23
CA SER A 865 16.65 19.53 83.98
C SER A 865 16.05 20.86 84.45
N LYS A 866 16.15 21.14 85.75
CA LYS A 866 15.70 22.42 86.35
C LYS A 866 16.64 23.59 86.02
N ILE A 867 17.92 23.32 85.76
CA ILE A 867 18.96 24.33 85.48
C ILE A 867 18.71 25.02 84.13
N PHE A 868 18.23 24.27 83.14
CA PHE A 868 17.97 24.77 81.78
C PHE A 868 16.54 25.28 81.57
N ASN A 869 15.80 25.58 82.65
CA ASN A 869 14.39 26.00 82.55
C ASN A 869 14.18 27.47 82.15
N LYS A 870 15.24 28.30 82.14
CA LYS A 870 15.15 29.70 81.68
C LYS A 870 14.96 29.77 80.16
N LYS A 871 14.20 30.76 79.67
CA LYS A 871 13.89 30.93 78.23
C LYS A 871 15.13 30.96 77.32
N ILE A 872 16.26 31.47 77.80
CA ILE A 872 17.52 31.55 77.05
C ILE A 872 18.19 30.19 76.82
N PHE A 873 17.90 29.19 77.67
CA PHE A 873 18.46 27.84 77.59
C PHE A 873 17.53 26.83 76.89
N ARG A 874 16.44 27.30 76.25
CA ARG A 874 15.44 26.43 75.62
C ARG A 874 16.00 25.56 74.49
N LEU A 875 17.02 26.04 73.78
CA LEU A 875 17.72 25.27 72.74
C LEU A 875 18.47 24.05 73.32
N ILE A 876 19.06 24.22 74.50
CA ILE A 876 19.76 23.14 75.23
C ILE A 876 18.75 22.21 75.89
N LYS A 877 17.69 22.75 76.53
CA LYS A 877 16.65 21.96 77.19
C LYS A 877 15.91 21.02 76.24
N ASP A 878 15.61 21.50 75.03
CA ASP A 878 14.87 20.74 74.02
C ASP A 878 15.78 19.96 73.06
N PHE A 879 17.07 19.83 73.38
CA PHE A 879 17.97 18.97 72.62
C PHE A 879 17.41 17.55 72.62
N ASN A 880 17.31 16.98 71.42
CA ASN A 880 16.71 15.67 71.20
C ASN A 880 17.47 14.94 70.11
N PHE A 881 17.55 13.62 70.23
CA PHE A 881 18.13 12.78 69.21
C PHE A 881 17.42 11.42 69.18
N TYR A 882 17.42 10.77 68.03
CA TYR A 882 17.05 9.36 67.91
C TYR A 882 18.32 8.51 67.94
N TYR A 883 18.27 7.33 68.55
CA TYR A 883 19.45 6.47 68.76
C TYR A 883 19.67 5.42 67.66
N MET A 884 18.72 5.27 66.74
CA MET A 884 18.79 4.32 65.62
C MET A 884 18.09 4.91 64.38
N PRO A 885 18.45 4.48 63.16
CA PRO A 885 17.81 4.93 61.92
C PRO A 885 16.34 4.51 61.86
N SER A 886 15.54 5.25 61.09
CA SER A 886 14.13 4.98 60.89
C SER A 886 13.88 3.96 59.77
N ASN A 887 14.76 3.89 58.78
CA ASN A 887 14.70 2.88 57.72
C ASN A 887 16.10 2.44 57.24
N ILE A 888 16.29 1.14 57.07
CA ILE A 888 17.40 0.56 56.34
C ILE A 888 16.81 -0.46 55.36
N ALA A 889 16.84 -0.16 54.07
CA ALA A 889 16.48 -1.10 53.02
C ALA A 889 17.68 -1.41 52.14
N ILE A 890 17.98 -2.69 51.98
CA ILE A 890 19.01 -3.22 51.11
C ILE A 890 18.31 -4.24 50.21
N ARG A 891 18.30 -4.01 48.92
CA ARG A 891 17.82 -4.98 47.94
C ARG A 891 18.95 -5.35 47.02
N THR A 892 19.10 -6.63 46.74
CA THR A 892 20.04 -7.13 45.78
C THR A 892 19.37 -8.13 44.86
N ASP A 893 19.55 -7.98 43.56
CA ASP A 893 19.12 -8.96 42.58
C ASP A 893 20.21 -9.35 41.60
N ILE A 894 20.32 -10.65 41.34
CA ILE A 894 21.22 -11.23 40.35
C ILE A 894 20.33 -11.74 39.21
N ASP A 895 20.47 -11.12 38.05
CA ASP A 895 19.77 -11.49 36.83
C ASP A 895 20.75 -12.20 35.90
N ARG A 896 20.48 -13.46 35.56
CA ARG A 896 21.25 -14.26 34.62
C ARG A 896 20.38 -14.58 33.42
N SER A 897 20.84 -14.28 32.22
CA SER A 897 20.23 -14.71 30.97
C SER A 897 21.24 -15.52 30.17
N PHE A 898 20.82 -16.66 29.67
CA PHE A 898 21.60 -17.52 28.80
C PHE A 898 20.81 -17.76 27.53
N TYR A 899 21.30 -17.26 26.41
CA TYR A 899 20.73 -17.49 25.10
C TYR A 899 21.69 -18.32 24.27
N SER A 900 21.20 -19.40 23.66
CA SER A 900 21.96 -20.24 22.73
C SER A 900 21.08 -20.59 21.53
N GLU A 901 21.55 -20.34 20.32
CA GLU A 901 20.80 -20.60 19.08
C GLU A 901 21.69 -21.20 18.02
N LYS A 902 21.21 -22.25 17.35
CA LYS A 902 21.83 -22.85 16.18
C LYS A 902 20.84 -22.88 15.01
N ILE A 903 21.18 -22.20 13.93
CA ILE A 903 20.46 -22.29 12.66
C ILE A 903 20.83 -23.63 12.00
N ARG A 904 19.83 -24.30 11.43
CA ARG A 904 20.01 -25.59 10.77
C ARG A 904 20.61 -25.40 9.38
N ASP A 905 21.60 -26.23 9.05
CA ASP A 905 22.03 -26.39 7.66
C ASP A 905 21.08 -27.34 6.93
N ILE A 906 20.25 -26.78 6.05
CA ILE A 906 19.22 -27.51 5.30
C ILE A 906 19.86 -28.33 4.15
N ASN A 907 21.07 -27.98 3.72
CA ASN A 907 21.77 -28.63 2.60
C ASN A 907 22.76 -29.72 3.04
N ALA A 908 23.01 -29.88 4.34
CA ALA A 908 23.94 -30.88 4.87
C ALA A 908 23.58 -32.33 4.50
N GLY A 909 22.29 -32.62 4.23
CA GLY A 909 21.83 -33.93 3.77
C GLY A 909 22.03 -34.21 2.26
N ILE A 910 22.36 -33.19 1.46
CA ILE A 910 22.57 -33.30 0.00
C ILE A 910 24.06 -33.52 -0.34
N ARG A 911 24.98 -33.15 0.57
CA ARG A 911 26.43 -33.22 0.36
C ARG A 911 27.07 -34.57 0.72
N SER A 912 26.27 -35.61 0.98
CA SER A 912 26.79 -36.92 1.41
C SER A 912 27.13 -37.88 0.26
N SER A 913 27.15 -37.42 -0.99
CA SER A 913 27.70 -38.20 -2.11
C SER A 913 28.92 -37.51 -2.69
N GLU A 914 30.05 -38.23 -2.61
CA GLU A 914 31.31 -38.01 -3.32
C GLU A 914 32.21 -36.87 -2.82
N ASN A 915 33.23 -37.25 -2.04
CA ASN A 915 34.58 -36.68 -2.06
C ASN A 915 34.74 -35.16 -2.25
N VAL A 916 34.15 -34.35 -1.37
CA VAL A 916 34.53 -32.94 -1.27
C VAL A 916 34.90 -32.59 0.17
N HIS A 917 36.21 -32.53 0.44
CA HIS A 917 36.81 -31.80 1.56
C HIS A 917 36.69 -30.27 1.32
N GLU A 918 35.49 -29.77 1.02
CA GLU A 918 35.24 -28.32 0.89
C GLU A 918 34.24 -27.92 1.96
N ILE A 919 34.80 -27.30 3.01
CA ILE A 919 34.19 -26.30 3.89
C ILE A 919 32.69 -26.57 4.10
N ALA A 920 32.39 -27.57 4.93
CA ALA A 920 31.17 -27.49 5.72
C ALA A 920 31.29 -26.17 6.50
N ALA A 921 30.54 -25.14 6.08
CA ALA A 921 30.33 -23.97 6.90
C ALA A 921 29.56 -24.45 8.13
N PHE A 922 30.29 -24.95 9.14
CA PHE A 922 29.70 -25.32 10.41
C PHE A 922 29.06 -24.06 10.98
N ILE A 923 27.73 -23.99 10.94
CA ILE A 923 26.99 -22.94 11.64
C ILE A 923 27.16 -23.24 13.13
N LEU A 924 28.12 -22.55 13.74
CA LEU A 924 28.34 -22.58 15.18
C LEU A 924 27.16 -21.88 15.85
N PRO A 925 26.68 -22.38 17.01
CA PRO A 925 25.62 -21.71 17.73
C PRO A 925 26.08 -20.36 18.28
N SER A 926 25.21 -19.36 18.19
CA SER A 926 25.40 -18.08 18.86
C SER A 926 25.06 -18.24 20.35
N ILE A 927 26.02 -17.93 21.22
CA ILE A 927 25.85 -17.99 22.67
C ILE A 927 25.98 -16.57 23.22
N LYS A 928 24.92 -16.06 23.87
CA LYS A 928 24.89 -14.74 24.51
C LYS A 928 24.53 -14.89 25.98
N PRO A 929 25.55 -15.03 26.84
CA PRO A 929 25.33 -15.19 28.26
C PRO A 929 25.58 -13.87 28.98
N GLU A 930 24.57 -13.38 29.70
CA GLU A 930 24.66 -12.15 30.49
C GLU A 930 24.36 -12.45 31.95
N LYS A 931 25.09 -11.77 32.84
CA LYS A 931 24.89 -11.86 34.27
C LYS A 931 25.07 -10.47 34.87
N TYR A 932 24.00 -9.95 35.45
CA TYR A 932 23.99 -8.65 36.11
C TYR A 932 23.77 -8.83 37.61
N TRP A 933 24.43 -8.00 38.39
CA TRP A 933 24.21 -7.87 39.82
C TRP A 933 23.77 -6.44 40.15
N ASN A 934 22.49 -6.29 40.45
CA ASN A 934 21.87 -5.03 40.83
C ASN A 934 21.81 -4.94 42.37
N ARG A 935 22.15 -3.79 42.92
CA ARG A 935 22.17 -3.51 44.36
C ARG A 935 21.51 -2.15 44.60
N TYR A 936 20.60 -2.10 45.55
CA TYR A 936 19.83 -0.93 45.92
C TYR A 936 19.97 -0.74 47.43
N TYR A 937 20.27 0.49 47.85
CA TYR A 937 20.45 0.87 49.24
C TYR A 937 19.58 2.08 49.53
N ASP A 938 18.84 2.04 50.63
CA ASP A 938 18.04 3.13 51.14
C ASP A 938 18.26 3.24 52.64
N PHE A 939 18.81 4.35 53.09
CA PHE A 939 19.13 4.62 54.48
C PHE A 939 18.49 5.93 54.89
N LYS A 940 17.60 5.88 55.88
CA LYS A 940 16.94 7.07 56.44
C LYS A 940 17.22 7.18 57.92
N TYR A 941 17.76 8.32 58.33
CA TYR A 941 18.06 8.61 59.71
C TYR A 941 17.57 10.01 60.11
N ASP A 942 16.50 10.01 60.90
CA ASP A 942 16.09 11.20 61.63
C ASP A 942 17.05 11.40 62.81
N ILE A 943 18.14 12.15 62.64
CA ILE A 943 19.14 12.38 63.70
C ILE A 943 18.50 13.13 64.88
N THR A 944 17.69 14.15 64.58
CA THR A 944 16.84 14.87 65.55
C THR A 944 15.48 15.10 64.91
N ARG A 945 14.49 15.60 65.67
CA ARG A 945 13.21 16.06 65.09
C ARG A 945 13.38 17.07 63.96
N ASN A 946 14.48 17.81 63.96
CA ASN A 946 14.75 18.91 63.05
C ASN A 946 15.82 18.58 62.01
N LEU A 947 16.61 17.52 62.18
CA LEU A 947 17.70 17.14 61.27
C LEU A 947 17.44 15.74 60.74
N LYS A 948 17.19 15.64 59.43
CA LYS A 948 16.90 14.40 58.72
C LYS A 948 17.93 14.15 57.64
N LEU A 949 18.36 12.90 57.53
CA LEU A 949 19.30 12.42 56.52
C LEU A 949 18.64 11.28 55.75
N ASP A 950 18.54 11.42 54.43
CA ASP A 950 18.10 10.36 53.52
C ASP A 950 19.22 10.08 52.51
N PHE A 951 19.66 8.83 52.41
CA PHE A 951 20.64 8.36 51.44
C PHE A 951 20.03 7.22 50.62
N SER A 952 20.10 7.32 49.29
CA SER A 952 19.71 6.23 48.40
C SER A 952 20.81 5.97 47.38
N ALA A 953 21.12 4.72 47.09
CA ALA A 953 22.12 4.35 46.10
C ALA A 953 21.71 3.13 45.28
N THR A 954 22.02 3.15 43.99
CA THR A 954 21.79 2.05 43.04
C THR A 954 23.10 1.72 42.34
N THR A 955 23.51 0.46 42.37
CA THR A 955 24.70 -0.04 41.69
C THR A 955 24.31 -1.19 40.78
N LYS A 956 24.68 -1.10 39.50
CA LYS A 956 24.57 -2.19 38.54
C LYS A 956 25.95 -2.67 38.14
N SER A 957 26.16 -3.98 38.22
CA SER A 957 27.42 -4.62 37.85
C SER A 957 27.19 -5.70 36.82
N LYS A 958 28.13 -5.85 35.88
CA LYS A 958 28.16 -6.95 34.92
C LYS A 958 29.22 -7.95 35.36
N ILE A 959 28.85 -9.22 35.48
CA ILE A 959 29.78 -10.31 35.74
C ILE A 959 30.18 -10.84 34.37
N ASP A 960 31.37 -10.42 33.91
CA ASP A 960 31.90 -10.75 32.59
C ASP A 960 32.45 -12.19 32.62
N PRO A 961 31.87 -13.12 31.88
CA PRO A 961 32.12 -14.54 32.02
C PRO A 961 33.40 -15.05 31.34
N TRP A 962 34.00 -14.23 30.48
CA TRP A 962 35.12 -14.61 29.60
C TRP A 962 36.47 -14.02 30.00
N ARG A 963 36.59 -13.41 31.19
CA ARG A 963 37.83 -12.71 31.60
C ARG A 963 38.70 -13.47 32.61
N LEU A 964 38.60 -14.79 32.64
CA LEU A 964 39.60 -15.64 33.30
C LEU A 964 40.55 -16.23 32.24
N SER A 965 41.84 -15.94 32.43
CA SER A 965 43.03 -16.45 31.73
C SER A 965 43.55 -15.66 30.51
N ASN A 966 44.56 -14.83 30.79
CA ASN A 966 45.74 -14.48 29.98
C ASN A 966 45.57 -14.12 28.50
N ASN A 967 45.60 -12.81 28.23
CA ASN A 967 46.26 -12.03 27.15
C ASN A 967 46.52 -12.53 25.72
N ASN A 968 46.26 -13.77 25.30
CA ASN A 968 46.57 -14.23 23.94
C ASN A 968 45.37 -14.87 23.23
N TYR A 969 44.21 -14.20 23.20
CA TYR A 969 43.07 -14.73 22.45
C TYR A 969 43.13 -14.39 20.95
N GLU A 970 43.68 -13.23 20.53
CA GLU A 970 43.77 -12.89 19.10
C GLU A 970 44.73 -13.82 18.31
N ASP A 971 45.87 -14.23 18.89
CA ASP A 971 46.80 -15.19 18.25
C ASP A 971 46.28 -16.65 18.28
N TYR A 972 45.28 -16.95 19.09
CA TYR A 972 44.75 -18.31 19.28
C TYR A 972 43.77 -18.74 18.17
N PHE A 973 43.12 -17.78 17.51
CA PHE A 973 42.13 -18.04 16.46
C PHE A 973 42.72 -18.30 15.07
N LEU A 974 44.01 -18.01 14.86
CA LEU A 974 44.63 -18.04 13.54
C LEU A 974 45.39 -19.34 13.21
N ASN A 975 45.64 -20.22 14.19
CA ASN A 975 46.63 -21.32 14.04
C ASN A 975 46.13 -22.75 14.36
N LYS A 976 44.81 -22.98 14.47
CA LYS A 976 44.25 -24.32 14.76
C LYS A 976 43.31 -24.81 13.67
N SER A 977 43.28 -26.13 13.46
CA SER A 977 42.33 -26.76 12.54
C SER A 977 40.89 -26.60 13.05
N ILE A 978 39.91 -26.52 12.13
CA ILE A 978 38.48 -26.38 12.46
C ILE A 978 37.98 -27.55 13.33
N GLU A 979 38.58 -28.74 13.18
CA GLU A 979 38.26 -29.95 13.93
C GLU A 979 38.68 -29.84 15.41
N ASP A 980 39.87 -29.27 15.67
CA ASP A 980 40.36 -29.03 17.03
C ASP A 980 39.51 -27.96 17.74
N PHE A 981 39.06 -26.94 17.00
CA PHE A 981 38.16 -25.91 17.50
C PHE A 981 36.79 -26.49 17.88
N TYR A 982 36.22 -27.35 17.04
CA TYR A 982 34.92 -28.00 17.31
C TYR A 982 35.01 -28.96 18.51
N ASN A 983 36.08 -29.76 18.61
CA ASN A 983 36.30 -30.67 19.74
C ASN A 983 36.58 -29.93 21.05
N GLU A 984 37.34 -28.83 21.02
CA GLU A 984 37.52 -27.96 22.19
C GLU A 984 36.25 -27.20 22.56
N TRP A 985 35.44 -26.73 21.60
CA TRP A 985 34.15 -26.07 21.88
C TRP A 985 33.15 -27.02 22.53
N LYS A 986 33.10 -28.29 22.09
CA LYS A 986 32.24 -29.33 22.69
C LYS A 986 32.68 -29.68 24.12
N THR A 987 33.99 -29.73 24.36
CA THR A 987 34.59 -29.99 25.67
C THR A 987 34.47 -28.79 26.60
N LYS A 988 34.70 -27.56 26.09
CA LYS A 988 34.53 -26.30 26.80
C LYS A 988 33.08 -25.98 27.07
N ASN A 989 32.09 -26.31 26.24
CA ASN A 989 30.67 -26.10 26.58
C ASN A 989 30.23 -26.87 27.82
N ARG A 990 30.80 -28.06 28.04
CA ARG A 990 30.59 -28.85 29.26
C ARG A 990 31.27 -28.22 30.47
N ILE A 991 32.38 -27.51 30.26
CA ILE A 991 33.10 -26.73 31.27
C ILE A 991 32.44 -25.37 31.50
N ILE A 992 31.92 -24.68 30.48
CA ILE A 992 31.26 -23.37 30.52
C ILE A 992 29.94 -23.47 31.28
N ASN A 993 29.14 -24.52 31.06
CA ASN A 993 27.95 -24.77 31.89
C ASN A 993 28.31 -25.01 33.37
N ASN A 994 29.45 -25.63 33.66
CA ASN A 994 29.92 -25.90 35.03
C ASN A 994 30.63 -24.71 35.70
N GLU A 995 31.47 -23.96 34.96
CA GLU A 995 32.17 -22.77 35.42
C GLU A 995 31.19 -21.61 35.62
N TYR A 996 30.16 -21.44 34.79
CA TYR A 996 29.12 -20.43 35.02
C TYR A 996 28.36 -20.59 36.35
N THR A 997 28.21 -21.83 36.82
CA THR A 997 27.58 -22.14 38.11
C THR A 997 28.47 -21.78 39.30
N ASN A 998 29.80 -21.73 39.13
CA ASN A 998 30.74 -21.59 40.26
C ASN A 998 31.11 -20.15 40.61
N HIS A 999 30.76 -19.16 39.79
CA HIS A 999 31.09 -17.74 40.02
C HIS A 999 29.99 -16.99 40.80
N PHE A 1000 29.48 -17.55 41.89
CA PHE A 1000 28.63 -16.80 42.84
C PHE A 1000 29.43 -15.80 43.69
N VAL A 1001 30.77 -15.93 43.72
CA VAL A 1001 31.67 -15.20 44.63
C VAL A 1001 32.23 -13.90 44.02
N GLU A 1002 32.21 -13.73 42.70
CA GLU A 1002 32.77 -12.54 42.05
C GLU A 1002 31.74 -11.41 41.96
N ALA A 1003 32.09 -10.24 42.52
CA ALA A 1003 31.23 -9.06 42.59
C ALA A 1003 30.96 -8.37 41.24
N GLY A 1004 31.53 -8.91 40.15
CA GLY A 1004 31.47 -8.32 38.82
C GLY A 1004 32.11 -6.93 38.73
N ARG A 1005 32.11 -6.37 37.52
CA ARG A 1005 32.55 -5.00 37.25
C ARG A 1005 31.34 -4.07 37.31
N ASN A 1006 31.43 -2.98 38.07
CA ASN A 1006 30.38 -1.96 38.06
C ASN A 1006 30.27 -1.33 36.67
N ILE A 1007 29.05 -1.18 36.17
CA ILE A 1007 28.76 -0.49 34.91
C ILE A 1007 28.01 0.82 35.13
N ASP A 1008 27.27 0.92 36.23
CA ASP A 1008 26.51 2.10 36.59
C ASP A 1008 26.40 2.19 38.12
N TYR A 1009 26.59 3.40 38.66
CA TYR A 1009 26.43 3.70 40.08
C TYR A 1009 25.84 5.09 40.25
N ASN A 1010 24.67 5.16 40.88
CA ASN A 1010 23.97 6.40 41.15
C ASN A 1010 23.66 6.50 42.65
N HIS A 1011 23.87 7.65 43.28
CA HIS A 1011 23.40 7.90 44.64
C HIS A 1011 22.81 9.29 44.80
N SER A 1012 21.87 9.41 45.73
CA SER A 1012 21.30 10.67 46.20
C SER A 1012 21.47 10.78 47.71
N PHE A 1013 21.86 11.95 48.18
CA PHE A 1013 22.04 12.24 49.59
C PHE A 1013 21.35 13.56 49.92
N ASN A 1014 20.36 13.48 50.80
CA ASN A 1014 19.49 14.57 51.17
C ASN A 1014 19.62 14.85 52.66
N ILE A 1015 20.03 16.07 53.01
CA ILE A 1015 19.98 16.59 54.39
C ILE A 1015 18.89 17.64 54.47
N THR A 1016 17.96 17.48 55.39
CA THR A 1016 16.96 18.50 55.73
C THR A 1016 17.16 18.95 57.16
N TYR A 1017 17.47 20.23 57.38
CA TYR A 1017 17.65 20.85 58.69
C TYR A 1017 16.68 22.00 58.92
N ASN A 1018 15.71 21.78 59.80
CA ASN A 1018 14.81 22.81 60.32
C ASN A 1018 15.52 23.56 61.44
N LEU A 1019 16.07 24.73 61.13
CA LEU A 1019 16.83 25.55 62.05
C LEU A 1019 15.93 25.96 63.24
N PRO A 1020 16.27 25.59 64.49
CA PRO A 1020 15.48 25.93 65.67
C PRO A 1020 15.65 27.40 66.11
N ILE A 1021 15.72 28.34 65.15
CA ILE A 1021 15.84 29.78 65.39
C ILE A 1021 14.63 30.29 66.19
N ASN A 1022 13.46 29.71 65.95
CA ASN A 1022 12.24 30.00 66.70
C ASN A 1022 12.33 29.71 68.22
N LYS A 1023 13.37 29.02 68.69
CA LYS A 1023 13.58 28.78 70.13
C LYS A 1023 14.36 29.91 70.81
N LEU A 1024 14.96 30.82 70.06
CA LEU A 1024 15.66 31.98 70.60
C LEU A 1024 14.64 33.04 71.05
N PRO A 1025 14.76 33.61 72.27
CA PRO A 1025 13.76 34.54 72.83
C PRO A 1025 13.44 35.77 71.97
N MET A 1026 14.38 36.19 71.12
CA MET A 1026 14.22 37.34 70.24
C MET A 1026 13.80 36.97 68.81
N LEU A 1027 13.83 35.69 68.41
CA LEU A 1027 13.60 35.24 67.02
C LEU A 1027 12.52 34.14 66.90
N ASP A 1028 11.63 34.04 67.88
CA ASP A 1028 10.48 33.11 67.91
C ASP A 1028 9.46 33.28 66.76
N PHE A 1029 9.51 34.40 66.06
CA PHE A 1029 8.71 34.68 64.86
C PHE A 1029 9.31 34.13 63.56
N THR A 1030 10.53 33.60 63.60
CA THR A 1030 11.26 33.14 62.42
C THR A 1030 11.27 31.62 62.35
N SER A 1031 10.73 31.03 61.29
CA SER A 1031 10.94 29.62 60.93
C SER A 1031 11.87 29.54 59.73
N SER A 1032 12.92 28.73 59.82
CA SER A 1032 13.87 28.55 58.73
C SER A 1032 14.18 27.07 58.53
N SER A 1033 14.26 26.63 57.29
CA SER A 1033 14.63 25.28 56.89
C SER A 1033 15.67 25.32 55.78
N VAL A 1034 16.71 24.52 55.92
CA VAL A 1034 17.76 24.34 54.92
C VAL A 1034 17.70 22.91 54.43
N ARG A 1035 17.59 22.71 53.12
CA ARG A 1035 17.70 21.41 52.46
C ARG A 1035 18.92 21.41 51.55
N TYR A 1036 19.75 20.40 51.69
CA TYR A 1036 20.87 20.13 50.81
C TYR A 1036 20.66 18.77 50.14
N ASN A 1037 20.49 18.75 48.82
CA ASN A 1037 20.38 17.55 48.01
C ASN A 1037 21.62 17.45 47.12
N THR A 1038 22.31 16.32 47.16
CA THR A 1038 23.41 16.00 46.24
C THR A 1038 23.14 14.67 45.54
N THR A 1039 23.38 14.63 44.23
CA THR A 1039 23.31 13.42 43.43
C THR A 1039 24.63 13.19 42.71
N TYR A 1040 25.09 11.95 42.70
CA TYR A 1040 26.29 11.49 42.01
C TYR A 1040 25.91 10.34 41.08
N ALA A 1041 26.39 10.39 39.85
CA ALA A 1041 26.23 9.33 38.87
C ALA A 1041 27.59 9.00 38.26
N TRP A 1042 27.93 7.71 38.19
CA TRP A 1042 29.12 7.19 37.53
C TRP A 1042 28.68 6.11 36.55
N GLN A 1043 29.10 6.24 35.30
CA GLN A 1043 28.77 5.29 34.23
C GLN A 1043 30.06 4.82 33.57
N ALA A 1044 30.21 3.50 33.45
CA ALA A 1044 31.35 2.91 32.79
C ALA A 1044 31.31 3.14 31.28
N GLY A 1045 32.48 3.42 30.67
CA GLY A 1045 32.62 3.50 29.22
C GLY A 1045 32.41 2.14 28.52
N PRO A 1046 32.08 2.13 27.22
CA PRO A 1046 32.05 0.90 26.42
C PRO A 1046 33.43 0.24 26.35
N ILE A 1047 33.50 -1.09 26.54
CA ILE A 1047 34.77 -1.85 26.49
C ILE A 1047 35.29 -2.02 25.06
N ASP A 1048 34.40 -2.15 24.08
CA ASP A 1048 34.77 -2.44 22.68
C ASP A 1048 35.40 -1.25 21.95
N LEU A 1049 35.55 -0.10 22.63
CA LEU A 1049 36.22 1.10 22.10
C LEU A 1049 37.72 1.18 22.47
N ILE A 1050 38.34 0.08 22.93
CA ILE A 1050 39.80 -0.09 22.83
C ILE A 1050 40.14 -0.31 21.35
N ASN A 1051 39.94 0.73 20.54
CA ASN A 1051 40.38 0.73 19.16
C ASN A 1051 41.90 0.80 19.15
N LYS A 1052 42.56 -0.17 18.51
CA LYS A 1052 43.95 -0.05 18.06
C LYS A 1052 44.02 1.01 16.95
N LEU A 1053 43.88 2.28 17.30
CA LEU A 1053 44.31 3.38 16.44
C LEU A 1053 45.84 3.42 16.52
N ASN A 1054 46.51 2.96 15.45
CA ASN A 1054 47.97 2.91 15.36
C ASN A 1054 48.66 2.11 16.49
N GLY A 1055 48.08 0.98 16.91
CA GLY A 1055 48.71 0.07 17.88
C GLY A 1055 48.78 0.58 19.33
N LYS A 1056 48.10 1.68 19.69
CA LYS A 1056 47.97 2.15 21.08
C LYS A 1056 46.56 1.89 21.60
N ASN A 1057 46.46 1.35 22.81
CA ASN A 1057 45.20 1.21 23.53
C ASN A 1057 44.75 2.60 24.01
N ILE A 1058 43.64 3.11 23.46
CA ILE A 1058 43.01 4.35 23.93
C ILE A 1058 41.88 3.97 24.89
N ASP A 1059 41.99 4.36 26.15
CA ASP A 1059 40.93 4.27 27.15
C ASP A 1059 40.15 5.60 27.17
N LEU A 1060 38.89 5.58 26.73
CA LEU A 1060 38.01 6.75 26.70
C LEU A 1060 37.50 7.15 28.09
N GLY A 1061 37.79 6.35 29.12
CA GLY A 1061 37.44 6.63 30.50
C GLY A 1061 35.95 6.44 30.83
N ASN A 1062 35.58 6.78 32.06
CA ASN A 1062 34.22 6.67 32.58
C ASN A 1062 33.60 8.06 32.74
N THR A 1063 32.28 8.16 32.65
CA THR A 1063 31.56 9.43 32.80
C THR A 1063 31.09 9.63 34.24
N ILE A 1064 31.35 10.80 34.82
CA ILE A 1064 30.86 11.20 36.15
C ILE A 1064 29.94 12.42 36.00
N LYS A 1065 28.79 12.41 36.67
CA LYS A 1065 27.87 13.56 36.75
C LYS A 1065 27.54 13.85 38.20
N ASN A 1066 27.69 15.11 38.61
CA ASN A 1066 27.37 15.58 39.96
C ASN A 1066 26.34 16.70 39.88
N SER A 1067 25.38 16.71 40.80
CA SER A 1067 24.44 17.83 40.97
C SER A 1067 24.26 18.13 42.45
N ASN A 1068 24.29 19.41 42.81
CA ASN A 1068 24.13 19.89 44.18
C ASN A 1068 23.07 20.98 44.20
N THR A 1069 22.09 20.85 45.08
CA THR A 1069 21.00 21.81 45.26
C THR A 1069 20.88 22.19 46.73
N LEU A 1070 21.18 23.44 47.05
CA LEU A 1070 20.98 24.03 48.37
C LEU A 1070 19.74 24.93 48.35
N GLN A 1071 18.72 24.58 49.12
CA GLN A 1071 17.49 25.35 49.26
C GLN A 1071 17.36 25.82 50.70
N ALA A 1072 17.39 27.13 50.91
CA ALA A 1072 17.11 27.75 52.20
C ALA A 1072 15.75 28.47 52.12
N THR A 1073 14.85 28.15 53.03
CA THR A 1073 13.52 28.78 53.11
C THR A 1073 13.37 29.39 54.48
N ALA A 1074 13.14 30.70 54.53
CA ALA A 1074 12.86 31.43 55.76
C ALA A 1074 11.46 32.05 55.65
N GLN A 1075 10.66 31.86 56.69
CA GLN A 1075 9.34 32.44 56.83
C GLN A 1075 9.29 33.25 58.13
N LEU A 1076 8.85 34.50 58.01
CA LEU A 1076 8.74 35.45 59.11
C LEU A 1076 7.26 35.65 59.44
N ASN A 1077 6.85 35.22 60.63
CA ASN A 1077 5.50 35.42 61.13
C ASN A 1077 5.40 36.77 61.86
N PHE A 1078 5.08 37.83 61.11
CA PHE A 1078 4.99 39.16 61.69
C PHE A 1078 3.93 39.30 62.78
N SER A 1079 2.88 38.47 62.80
CA SER A 1079 1.92 38.50 63.92
C SER A 1079 2.60 38.16 65.25
N THR A 1080 3.47 37.16 65.31
CA THR A 1080 4.17 36.83 66.57
C THR A 1080 5.22 37.89 66.95
N LEU A 1081 5.83 38.56 65.95
CA LEU A 1081 6.71 39.70 66.18
C LEU A 1081 5.96 40.92 66.73
N TYR A 1082 4.86 41.32 66.08
CA TYR A 1082 4.02 42.46 66.49
C TYR A 1082 3.41 42.26 67.87
N ASN A 1083 3.03 41.03 68.21
CA ASN A 1083 2.54 40.67 69.54
C ASN A 1083 3.58 40.85 70.68
N LYS A 1084 4.85 41.15 70.36
CA LYS A 1084 5.84 41.58 71.37
C LYS A 1084 5.72 43.05 71.77
N SER A 1085 5.18 43.91 70.90
CA SER A 1085 4.85 45.30 71.23
C SER A 1085 3.46 45.35 71.86
N LYS A 1086 3.33 45.93 73.06
CA LYS A 1086 2.03 46.07 73.74
C LYS A 1086 1.00 46.79 72.87
N LEU A 1087 1.42 47.83 72.15
CA LEU A 1087 0.57 48.64 71.29
C LEU A 1087 -0.01 47.83 70.13
N LEU A 1088 0.83 47.07 69.42
CA LEU A 1088 0.42 46.29 68.25
C LEU A 1088 -0.33 45.02 68.63
N LYS A 1089 -0.01 44.43 69.79
CA LYS A 1089 -0.74 43.30 70.37
C LYS A 1089 -2.21 43.63 70.63
N ASP A 1090 -2.49 44.81 71.19
CA ASP A 1090 -3.88 45.22 71.47
C ASP A 1090 -4.69 45.43 70.18
N VAL A 1091 -4.05 45.87 69.10
CA VAL A 1091 -4.68 46.00 67.78
C VAL A 1091 -4.96 44.62 67.16
N ASP A 1092 -3.98 43.72 67.15
CA ASP A 1092 -4.12 42.35 66.61
C ASP A 1092 -5.14 41.53 67.42
N GLN A 1093 -5.21 41.72 68.75
CA GLN A 1093 -6.21 41.08 69.61
C GLN A 1093 -7.64 41.60 69.35
N ARG A 1094 -7.83 42.90 69.08
CA ARG A 1094 -9.14 43.46 68.74
C ARG A 1094 -9.67 42.94 67.40
N ILE A 1095 -8.78 42.72 66.43
CA ILE A 1095 -9.14 42.15 65.12
C ILE A 1095 -9.50 40.66 65.27
N ARG A 1096 -8.70 39.87 66.01
CA ARG A 1096 -8.96 38.44 66.25
C ARG A 1096 -10.19 38.15 67.13
N MET A 1097 -10.61 39.09 67.98
CA MET A 1097 -11.84 38.97 68.77
C MET A 1097 -13.12 39.13 67.93
N ARG A 1098 -13.06 39.79 66.77
CA ARG A 1098 -14.19 39.90 65.83
C ARG A 1098 -14.41 38.64 64.99
N GLU A 1099 -13.37 37.87 64.67
CA GLU A 1099 -13.50 36.66 63.83
C GLU A 1099 -13.89 35.38 64.60
N ASN A 1100 -13.67 35.31 65.92
CA ASN A 1100 -13.81 34.06 66.68
C ASN A 1100 -15.20 33.82 67.33
N GLN A 1101 -16.22 34.62 67.04
CA GLN A 1101 -17.58 34.41 67.56
C GLN A 1101 -18.45 33.47 66.71
N THR A 1102 -18.05 33.12 65.48
CA THR A 1102 -18.95 32.44 64.53
C THR A 1102 -18.83 30.92 64.42
N ASN A 1103 -17.86 30.21 65.02
CA ASN A 1103 -17.77 28.75 64.86
C ASN A 1103 -17.14 27.99 66.05
N LYS A 1104 -17.98 27.30 66.85
CA LYS A 1104 -17.58 26.15 67.69
C LYS A 1104 -18.69 25.07 67.74
N PRO A 1105 -18.47 23.84 67.22
CA PRO A 1105 -19.40 22.72 67.38
C PRO A 1105 -19.25 21.96 68.71
N LYS A 1106 -20.34 21.36 69.20
CA LYS A 1106 -20.44 20.61 70.48
C LYS A 1106 -20.08 19.11 70.31
N LYS A 1107 -19.55 18.46 71.37
CA LYS A 1107 -19.14 17.03 71.40
C LYS A 1107 -20.13 16.16 72.19
N PHE A 1108 -20.41 14.94 71.72
CA PHE A 1108 -21.28 13.93 72.37
C PHE A 1108 -20.50 12.74 72.98
N LYS A 1109 -21.12 11.97 73.90
CA LYS A 1109 -20.56 10.78 74.60
C LYS A 1109 -21.61 9.66 74.72
N THR A 1110 -21.24 8.41 74.43
CA THR A 1110 -22.13 7.22 74.42
C THR A 1110 -22.31 6.60 75.82
N VAL A 1111 -23.53 6.08 76.14
CA VAL A 1111 -23.92 5.45 77.42
C VAL A 1111 -24.91 4.28 77.20
N THR A 1112 -24.92 3.23 78.03
CA THR A 1112 -25.68 1.97 77.83
C THR A 1112 -26.69 1.68 78.97
N TYR A 1113 -27.87 1.11 78.66
CA TYR A 1113 -28.93 0.71 79.61
C TYR A 1113 -29.44 -0.73 79.33
N GLN A 1114 -29.73 -1.54 80.36
CA GLN A 1114 -30.22 -2.94 80.23
C GLN A 1114 -31.38 -3.25 81.20
N GLN A 1115 -32.38 -4.01 80.74
CA GLN A 1115 -33.54 -4.45 81.54
C GLN A 1115 -34.10 -5.80 81.00
N ASN A 1116 -34.55 -6.69 81.90
CA ASN A 1116 -35.19 -7.97 81.54
C ASN A 1116 -36.70 -7.83 81.40
N LEU A 1117 -37.28 -8.38 80.33
CA LEU A 1117 -38.71 -8.27 80.00
C LEU A 1117 -39.27 -9.57 79.44
N ASN A 1118 -40.49 -9.93 79.86
CA ASN A 1118 -41.25 -11.03 79.27
C ASN A 1118 -42.07 -10.54 78.06
N PHE A 1119 -41.94 -11.23 76.93
CA PHE A 1119 -42.67 -10.95 75.70
C PHE A 1119 -43.78 -11.99 75.48
N ARG A 1120 -44.91 -11.56 74.92
CA ARG A 1120 -45.97 -12.43 74.39
C ARG A 1120 -46.03 -12.22 72.88
N ALA A 1121 -46.33 -13.26 72.11
CA ALA A 1121 -46.36 -13.18 70.65
C ALA A 1121 -47.33 -12.09 70.15
N ASN A 1122 -46.89 -11.28 69.18
CA ASN A 1122 -47.61 -10.17 68.55
C ASN A 1122 -48.05 -9.02 69.46
N ALA A 1123 -47.38 -8.79 70.60
CA ALA A 1123 -47.61 -7.62 71.45
C ALA A 1123 -46.35 -6.75 71.58
N THR A 1124 -46.43 -5.48 71.19
CA THR A 1124 -45.34 -4.51 71.27
C THR A 1124 -45.12 -4.04 72.73
N LYS A 1125 -43.86 -3.85 73.14
CA LYS A 1125 -43.51 -3.43 74.50
C LYS A 1125 -42.54 -2.25 74.47
N THR A 1126 -42.92 -1.14 75.10
CA THR A 1126 -42.10 0.08 75.13
C THR A 1126 -41.17 0.10 76.34
N VAL A 1127 -39.89 0.46 76.12
CA VAL A 1127 -38.88 0.63 77.17
C VAL A 1127 -38.43 2.09 77.20
N THR A 1128 -38.49 2.73 78.36
CA THR A 1128 -38.08 4.13 78.53
C THR A 1128 -36.77 4.21 79.32
N HIS A 1129 -35.69 4.71 78.69
CA HIS A 1129 -34.45 5.05 79.38
C HIS A 1129 -34.27 6.57 79.47
N LYS A 1130 -33.94 7.10 80.65
CA LYS A 1130 -33.81 8.56 80.89
C LYS A 1130 -32.43 9.12 80.52
N LEU A 1131 -31.76 8.56 79.49
CA LEU A 1131 -30.36 8.88 79.17
C LEU A 1131 -30.16 10.12 78.28
N LYS A 1132 -31.23 10.77 77.79
CA LYS A 1132 -31.17 11.96 76.91
C LYS A 1132 -30.16 11.81 75.76
N THR A 1133 -30.22 10.68 75.06
CA THR A 1133 -29.35 10.36 73.91
C THR A 1133 -30.04 10.70 72.59
N GLU A 1134 -29.28 11.13 71.59
CA GLU A 1134 -29.81 11.42 70.24
C GLU A 1134 -29.86 10.17 69.35
N ASP A 1135 -28.91 9.23 69.49
CA ASP A 1135 -28.88 7.94 68.78
C ASP A 1135 -28.92 6.75 69.77
N VAL A 1136 -29.72 5.73 69.46
CA VAL A 1136 -29.94 4.55 70.33
C VAL A 1136 -29.79 3.24 69.53
N THR A 1137 -29.17 2.23 70.13
CA THR A 1137 -29.05 0.87 69.56
C THR A 1137 -29.51 -0.17 70.58
N VAL A 1138 -30.50 -1.00 70.22
CA VAL A 1138 -31.11 -1.99 71.12
C VAL A 1138 -30.62 -3.41 70.79
N LYS A 1139 -30.44 -4.26 71.81
CA LYS A 1139 -30.11 -5.68 71.66
C LYS A 1139 -30.97 -6.52 72.60
N VAL A 1140 -31.73 -7.47 72.06
CA VAL A 1140 -32.57 -8.38 72.84
C VAL A 1140 -32.02 -9.81 72.75
N THR A 1141 -31.89 -10.48 73.89
CA THR A 1141 -31.41 -11.86 74.03
C THR A 1141 -32.36 -12.65 74.91
N ASP A 1142 -32.65 -13.90 74.57
CA ASP A 1142 -33.34 -14.80 75.50
C ASP A 1142 -32.41 -15.31 76.61
N ALA A 1143 -32.97 -16.05 77.58
CA ALA A 1143 -32.22 -16.58 78.72
C ALA A 1143 -31.13 -17.59 78.33
N SER A 1144 -31.17 -18.15 77.11
CA SER A 1144 -30.14 -19.03 76.55
C SER A 1144 -29.05 -18.28 75.78
N GLY A 1145 -29.15 -16.94 75.70
CA GLY A 1145 -28.19 -16.07 75.04
C GLY A 1145 -28.39 -15.90 73.54
N LYS A 1146 -29.45 -16.49 72.96
CA LYS A 1146 -29.76 -16.33 71.54
C LYS A 1146 -30.33 -14.94 71.29
N ARG A 1147 -29.73 -14.22 70.33
CA ARG A 1147 -30.15 -12.85 69.96
C ARG A 1147 -31.34 -12.88 69.02
N TYR A 1148 -32.25 -11.93 69.22
CA TYR A 1148 -33.35 -11.63 68.33
C TYR A 1148 -33.21 -10.18 67.84
N GLU A 1149 -33.55 -9.95 66.58
CA GLU A 1149 -33.64 -8.60 66.02
C GLU A 1149 -34.82 -7.86 66.66
N ALA A 1150 -34.56 -6.61 67.05
CA ALA A 1150 -35.54 -5.71 67.63
C ALA A 1150 -35.37 -4.35 66.94
N ASP A 1151 -36.45 -3.87 66.34
CA ASP A 1151 -36.54 -2.51 65.77
C ASP A 1151 -36.93 -1.49 66.85
#